data_AF-A0A9N9TUZ0-F1
#
_entry.id   AF-A0A9N9TUZ0-F1
#
_cell.length_a   1.000
_cell.length_b   1.000
_cell.length_c   1.000
_cell.angle_alpha   90.00
_cell.angle_beta   90.00
_cell.angle_gamma   90.00
#
_symmetry.space_group_name_H-M   'P 1'
#
loop_
_entity.id
_entity.type
_entity.pdbx_description
1 polymer ?
#
loop_
_entity_poly.entity_id
_entity_poly.type
_entity_poly.pdbx_seq_one_letter_code
_entity_poly.pdbx_strand_id
1 'polypeptide(L)'
;MNGEDDRWSLYTASQHLPAVLTDPNKGRQSNFFTKTWGDGFVEKTTIEKSPFLPEITWAHFDAYLRKFGKRYKRHSRFKEVSFEGNHNKVQTHTVNTEGIPEIYLRQNLNLNDPKVFAEVFESKKTENELQDELSHHLDVVEEQIAQQVSQKSGAFFHAMTSHDSIMEEMGTALQEVKALRSKVQRVDKAFARDSLRLIGLARGKANYVALLDKLKLMATVLQTQPTLQLLLSSSDYVGALELIAGTQDVLVKELAGVTSLRHLPSQLKEMQKLIDKMLTTEFERYAATDLHRPMDYETVGVLEPERLVSLVAGLLRQSHLQFLEVYKLEAITAAQALLKQLMIEHLADADDELNELTGSGEIAPTMDAPHWLKVIRAASEALTKIIERVKAVHNVIKDIASTSAGLSPSNSSLASPSTENFLSLEEHNRVELKLRDLLSSVCDYCTERVASLVSTQSDKQTITAAQVVELSNIVEGFTETCERTCGGRQSAALKAAFKIQAGNYVHRFHVQRKNKLQILLDAETWKVAEVPSEIQMLVDKLALGEPIKSLPCSPTEEDITTNKYNVKPSPYLRIGNQQYYTVGALLIFIRLVSEYCVCSYDLQLLAPMVAKNLTDLLKTFNSRSCQLVLGAGALRTAGLKTITSTNLVLASRSLQFLVWTIPLLKGHFKSLTNEALSGFDVVEQDLGHHIRQLETKVVTIMNTLLGDQLNEWDAKPPVPSKQFRNISRHLTKLHEAVSLVLPQGQVTDLYEVIHKNFKNRVRDQLMKMNIQNNGGPQHGVVTTEIMFYLETMKTLRVLPEKHLSDSAMDDIWIR
;
A
#
# COMPACT_ATOMS: atom_id res chain seq x y z
N MET A 1 44.59 28.88 -56.86
CA MET A 1 45.46 30.02 -57.22
C MET A 1 46.40 30.29 -56.05
N ASN A 2 47.62 30.75 -56.35
CA ASN A 2 48.84 30.88 -55.53
C ASN A 2 49.60 29.53 -55.43
N GLY A 3 50.63 29.22 -56.21
CA GLY A 3 51.56 30.08 -56.95
C GLY A 3 52.82 30.35 -56.11
N GLU A 4 53.57 29.29 -55.79
CA GLU A 4 54.97 29.39 -55.38
C GLU A 4 55.80 28.56 -56.35
N ASP A 5 56.66 29.24 -57.12
CA ASP A 5 57.55 28.69 -58.13
C ASP A 5 58.62 27.80 -57.49
N ASP A 6 58.51 26.49 -57.70
CA ASP A 6 59.49 25.51 -57.29
C ASP A 6 60.77 25.63 -58.14
N ARG A 7 61.87 26.02 -57.48
CA ARG A 7 63.21 26.10 -58.08
C ARG A 7 63.63 24.76 -58.66
N TRP A 8 64.00 24.76 -59.95
CA TRP A 8 64.47 23.58 -60.68
C TRP A 8 65.68 22.92 -59.98
N SER A 9 65.60 21.62 -59.71
CA SER A 9 66.68 20.83 -59.09
C SER A 9 67.00 19.57 -59.92
N LEU A 10 68.21 19.02 -59.80
CA LEU A 10 68.65 17.83 -60.54
C LEU A 10 67.75 16.60 -60.32
N TYR A 11 67.02 16.54 -59.19
CA TYR A 11 66.08 15.46 -58.87
C TYR A 11 64.71 15.60 -59.54
N THR A 12 64.42 16.76 -60.16
CA THR A 12 63.23 17.01 -60.97
C THR A 12 63.39 16.51 -62.42
N ALA A 13 64.61 16.11 -62.83
CA ALA A 13 64.94 15.71 -64.20
C ALA A 13 64.67 14.23 -64.54
N SER A 14 64.35 13.37 -63.57
CA SER A 14 64.06 11.96 -63.84
C SER A 14 62.56 11.73 -64.08
N GLN A 15 62.13 11.81 -65.34
CA GLN A 15 60.77 11.43 -65.75
C GLN A 15 60.73 9.97 -66.23
N HIS A 16 59.66 9.24 -65.94
CA HIS A 16 59.45 7.88 -66.46
C HIS A 16 58.95 7.97 -67.91
N LEU A 17 59.56 7.21 -68.83
CA LEU A 17 59.30 7.24 -70.28
C LEU A 17 57.81 7.24 -70.68
N PRO A 18 56.90 6.50 -70.00
CA PRO A 18 55.48 6.53 -70.33
C PRO A 18 54.77 7.86 -69.98
N ALA A 19 55.25 8.59 -68.96
CA ALA A 19 54.63 9.86 -68.53
C ALA A 19 54.94 11.01 -69.50
N VAL A 20 56.15 11.00 -70.09
CA VAL A 20 56.60 11.94 -71.14
C VAL A 20 55.71 11.85 -72.39
N LEU A 21 55.20 10.65 -72.68
CA LEU A 21 54.39 10.38 -73.87
C LEU A 21 52.92 10.81 -73.72
N THR A 22 52.46 11.06 -72.50
CA THR A 22 51.06 11.46 -72.22
C THR A 22 50.92 12.92 -71.80
N ASP A 23 51.85 13.51 -71.03
CA ASP A 23 51.81 14.94 -70.67
C ASP A 23 53.17 15.41 -70.08
N PRO A 24 54.01 16.18 -70.80
CA PRO A 24 55.40 16.47 -70.41
C PRO A 24 55.54 17.47 -69.24
N ASN A 25 54.47 18.18 -68.86
CA ASN A 25 54.49 19.18 -67.79
C ASN A 25 54.13 18.62 -66.40
N LYS A 26 53.81 17.33 -66.27
CA LYS A 26 53.48 16.71 -64.98
C LYS A 26 54.67 15.98 -64.38
N GLY A 27 55.02 16.35 -63.15
CA GLY A 27 56.11 15.75 -62.37
C GLY A 27 55.85 14.29 -61.97
N ARG A 28 56.86 13.67 -61.33
CA ARG A 28 56.91 12.24 -60.97
C ARG A 28 55.72 11.82 -60.09
N GLN A 29 54.85 10.94 -60.61
CA GLN A 29 53.73 10.37 -59.85
C GLN A 29 54.21 9.31 -58.84
N SER A 30 53.63 9.33 -57.63
CA SER A 30 54.17 8.62 -56.45
C SER A 30 53.74 7.16 -56.31
N ASN A 31 52.71 6.67 -57.01
CA ASN A 31 52.18 5.31 -56.83
C ASN A 31 51.76 4.63 -58.16
N PHE A 32 51.75 3.29 -58.18
CA PHE A 32 51.35 2.50 -59.36
C PHE A 32 49.88 2.74 -59.78
N PHE A 33 49.00 3.05 -58.83
CA PHE A 33 47.57 3.30 -59.10
C PHE A 33 47.29 4.71 -59.65
N THR A 34 48.14 5.69 -59.35
CA THR A 34 48.04 7.03 -59.95
C THR A 34 48.59 7.08 -61.39
N LYS A 35 49.34 6.05 -61.80
CA LYS A 35 49.89 5.84 -63.16
C LYS A 35 48.83 5.69 -64.26
N THR A 36 47.64 5.20 -63.92
CA THR A 36 46.57 4.89 -64.90
C THR A 36 45.32 5.75 -64.76
N TRP A 37 45.05 6.33 -63.57
CA TRP A 37 43.77 7.01 -63.28
C TRP A 37 43.93 8.46 -62.77
N GLY A 38 45.16 8.96 -62.68
CA GLY A 38 45.45 10.33 -62.25
C GLY A 38 45.41 10.53 -60.72
N ASP A 39 46.01 11.62 -60.25
CA ASP A 39 46.23 11.89 -58.82
C ASP A 39 44.94 12.21 -58.02
N GLY A 40 43.78 12.27 -58.69
CA GLY A 40 42.46 12.40 -58.05
C GLY A 40 41.78 11.07 -57.70
N PHE A 41 42.36 9.93 -58.12
CA PHE A 41 41.73 8.61 -57.93
C PHE A 41 41.95 8.00 -56.54
N VAL A 42 42.95 8.47 -55.79
CA VAL A 42 43.21 7.98 -54.42
C VAL A 42 42.86 9.10 -53.45
N GLU A 43 41.84 8.87 -52.61
CA GLU A 43 41.52 9.75 -51.47
C GLU A 43 42.78 9.92 -50.61
N LYS A 44 43.25 11.17 -50.45
CA LYS A 44 44.37 11.52 -49.57
C LYS A 44 43.93 11.37 -48.11
N THR A 45 43.89 10.14 -47.63
CA THR A 45 43.79 9.85 -46.20
C THR A 45 45.15 10.12 -45.57
N THR A 46 45.25 11.19 -44.78
CA THR A 46 46.42 11.45 -43.93
C THR A 46 46.44 10.44 -42.81
N ILE A 47 47.21 9.37 -42.98
CA ILE A 47 47.48 8.41 -41.91
C ILE A 47 48.32 9.14 -40.84
N GLU A 48 47.79 9.29 -39.64
CA GLU A 48 48.54 9.84 -38.50
C GLU A 48 49.70 8.91 -38.13
N LYS A 49 50.84 9.50 -37.74
CA LYS A 49 52.09 8.76 -37.48
C LYS A 49 51.94 7.88 -36.24
N SER A 50 52.30 6.60 -36.37
CA SER A 50 52.27 5.63 -35.28
C SER A 50 53.23 6.02 -34.14
N PRO A 51 52.78 6.08 -32.88
CA PRO A 51 53.61 6.49 -31.73
C PRO A 51 54.70 5.47 -31.35
N PHE A 52 54.73 4.29 -31.99
CA PHE A 52 55.64 3.20 -31.64
C PHE A 52 56.82 2.99 -32.61
N LEU A 53 57.01 3.86 -33.61
CA LEU A 53 58.14 3.80 -34.53
C LEU A 53 58.99 5.09 -34.45
N PRO A 54 60.32 5.00 -34.22
CA PRO A 54 61.20 6.16 -34.23
C PRO A 54 61.36 6.75 -35.64
N GLU A 55 61.31 8.06 -35.77
CA GLU A 55 61.56 8.74 -37.05
C GLU A 55 63.05 8.65 -37.44
N ILE A 56 63.35 7.94 -38.52
CA ILE A 56 64.72 7.81 -39.04
C ILE A 56 65.06 9.07 -39.85
N THR A 57 65.93 9.93 -39.31
CA THR A 57 66.46 11.11 -40.01
C THR A 57 67.82 10.82 -40.68
N TRP A 58 68.20 11.65 -41.67
CA TRP A 58 69.47 11.55 -42.40
C TRP A 58 70.71 11.52 -41.48
N ALA A 59 70.62 12.06 -40.27
CA ALA A 59 71.68 12.04 -39.27
C ALA A 59 72.07 10.60 -38.84
N HIS A 60 71.14 9.64 -38.88
CA HIS A 60 71.43 8.25 -38.51
C HIS A 60 72.33 7.53 -39.53
N PHE A 61 72.42 8.00 -40.77
CA PHE A 61 73.27 7.42 -41.82
C PHE A 61 74.66 8.05 -41.91
N ASP A 62 74.92 9.12 -41.15
CA ASP A 62 76.18 9.88 -41.22
C ASP A 62 77.38 9.02 -40.77
N ALA A 63 77.17 8.13 -39.79
CA ALA A 63 78.17 7.15 -39.33
C ALA A 63 78.55 6.14 -40.43
N TYR A 64 77.58 5.69 -41.23
CA TYR A 64 77.82 4.77 -42.35
C TYR A 64 78.60 5.46 -43.48
N LEU A 65 78.20 6.67 -43.85
CA LEU A 65 78.85 7.47 -44.91
C LEU A 65 80.29 7.83 -44.54
N ARG A 66 80.57 8.18 -43.27
CA ARG A 66 81.95 8.41 -42.79
C ARG A 66 82.82 7.16 -42.88
N LYS A 67 82.28 5.98 -42.56
CA LYS A 67 83.04 4.72 -42.50
C LYS A 67 83.36 4.15 -43.89
N PHE A 68 82.40 4.16 -44.81
CA PHE A 68 82.55 3.51 -46.12
C PHE A 68 82.82 4.49 -47.28
N GLY A 69 82.47 5.77 -47.15
CA GLY A 69 82.65 6.77 -48.22
C GLY A 69 84.12 6.99 -48.61
N LYS A 70 85.06 6.90 -47.66
CA LYS A 70 86.51 7.02 -47.95
C LYS A 70 87.05 5.84 -48.77
N ARG A 71 86.58 4.61 -48.52
CA ARG A 71 87.00 3.40 -49.26
C ARG A 71 86.49 3.41 -50.69
N TYR A 72 85.23 3.82 -50.89
CA TYR A 72 84.62 3.92 -52.23
C TYR A 72 85.36 4.94 -53.12
N LYS A 73 85.69 6.12 -52.58
CA LYS A 73 86.48 7.13 -53.31
C LYS A 73 87.86 6.62 -53.72
N ARG A 74 88.50 5.77 -52.92
CA ARG A 74 89.80 5.15 -53.25
C ARG A 74 89.67 4.11 -54.36
N HIS A 75 88.66 3.24 -54.30
CA HIS A 75 88.41 2.23 -55.33
C HIS A 75 88.13 2.85 -56.70
N SER A 76 87.37 3.94 -56.76
CA SER A 76 87.06 4.62 -58.04
C SER A 76 88.32 5.18 -58.72
N ARG A 77 89.33 5.62 -57.96
CA ARG A 77 90.60 6.12 -58.51
C ARG A 77 91.51 5.02 -59.07
N PHE A 78 91.42 3.80 -58.55
CA PHE A 78 92.23 2.67 -59.03
C PHE A 78 91.70 2.03 -60.32
N LYS A 79 90.43 2.27 -60.67
CA LYS A 79 89.82 1.71 -61.88
C LYS A 79 90.31 2.37 -63.19
N GLU A 80 90.91 3.56 -63.12
CA GLU A 80 91.34 4.32 -64.30
C GLU A 80 92.80 4.08 -64.73
N VAL A 81 93.63 3.37 -63.96
CA VAL A 81 95.10 3.35 -64.16
C VAL A 81 95.66 1.99 -64.66
N SER A 82 94.83 0.98 -64.92
CA SER A 82 95.28 -0.40 -65.12
C SER A 82 95.08 -0.91 -66.56
N PHE A 83 96.20 -1.05 -67.30
CA PHE A 83 96.48 -2.01 -68.38
C PHE A 83 96.39 -1.57 -69.87
N GLU A 84 97.34 -0.72 -70.27
CA GLU A 84 97.92 -0.62 -71.62
C GLU A 84 99.26 -1.40 -71.72
N GLY A 85 99.29 -2.74 -71.61
CA GLY A 85 100.58 -3.44 -71.64
C GLY A 85 100.56 -4.93 -71.97
N ASN A 86 100.83 -5.24 -73.25
CA ASN A 86 101.71 -6.33 -73.77
C ASN A 86 101.19 -6.94 -75.08
N HIS A 87 101.66 -6.39 -76.19
CA HIS A 87 101.82 -7.09 -77.47
C HIS A 87 103.31 -7.42 -77.65
N ASN A 88 103.68 -8.68 -77.86
CA ASN A 88 105.02 -9.05 -78.34
C ASN A 88 104.97 -9.85 -79.64
N LYS A 89 105.91 -9.52 -80.53
CA LYS A 89 105.99 -9.79 -81.97
C LYS A 89 106.60 -11.16 -82.33
N VAL A 90 105.97 -11.80 -83.32
CA VAL A 90 106.48 -12.46 -84.55
C VAL A 90 107.93 -12.99 -84.60
N GLN A 91 108.10 -14.21 -85.12
CA GLN A 91 109.15 -14.55 -86.09
C GLN A 91 108.64 -15.63 -87.08
N THR A 92 108.42 -15.22 -88.33
CA THR A 92 108.24 -16.06 -89.51
C THR A 92 109.62 -16.28 -90.14
N HIS A 93 110.14 -17.51 -90.14
CA HIS A 93 111.29 -17.85 -90.97
C HIS A 93 110.80 -18.35 -92.34
N THR A 94 111.28 -17.67 -93.38
CA THR A 94 111.12 -17.95 -94.81
C THR A 94 111.84 -19.25 -95.20
N VAL A 95 111.20 -20.04 -96.05
CA VAL A 95 111.70 -21.29 -96.63
C VAL A 95 112.80 -20.97 -97.65
N ASN A 96 114.00 -21.56 -97.54
CA ASN A 96 115.01 -21.55 -98.60
C ASN A 96 114.73 -22.71 -99.55
N THR A 97 114.24 -22.42 -100.76
CA THR A 97 114.08 -23.40 -101.85
C THR A 97 115.22 -23.22 -102.85
N GLU A 98 116.43 -23.66 -102.50
CA GLU A 98 117.51 -23.80 -103.49
C GLU A 98 117.39 -25.17 -104.17
N GLY A 99 117.10 -25.18 -105.47
CA GLY A 99 117.19 -26.37 -106.31
C GLY A 99 115.92 -26.80 -107.04
N ILE A 100 114.72 -26.33 -106.66
CA ILE A 100 113.46 -26.69 -107.34
C ILE A 100 113.06 -25.58 -108.32
N PRO A 101 112.88 -25.85 -109.64
CA PRO A 101 112.36 -24.86 -110.58
C PRO A 101 110.97 -24.35 -110.16
N GLU A 102 110.78 -23.03 -110.15
CA GLU A 102 109.52 -22.36 -109.74
C GLU A 102 108.27 -22.83 -110.49
N ILE A 103 108.42 -23.51 -111.63
CA ILE A 103 107.32 -24.08 -112.42
C ILE A 103 106.52 -25.11 -111.60
N TYR A 104 107.19 -25.91 -110.76
CA TYR A 104 106.52 -26.89 -109.88
C TYR A 104 105.86 -26.28 -108.64
N LEU A 105 106.25 -25.07 -108.26
CA LEU A 105 105.69 -24.31 -107.13
C LEU A 105 104.46 -23.48 -107.53
N ARG A 106 104.09 -23.46 -108.83
CA ARG A 106 102.89 -22.78 -109.32
C ARG A 106 101.66 -23.67 -109.21
N GLN A 107 100.58 -23.13 -108.66
CA GLN A 107 99.35 -23.84 -108.30
C GLN A 107 98.56 -24.50 -109.46
N ASN A 108 98.78 -24.12 -110.73
CA ASN A 108 98.03 -24.65 -111.88
C ASN A 108 98.97 -24.95 -113.07
N LEU A 109 99.29 -26.23 -113.28
CA LEU A 109 100.18 -26.71 -114.34
C LEU A 109 99.36 -27.14 -115.57
N ASN A 110 99.07 -26.21 -116.50
CA ASN A 110 98.30 -26.52 -117.71
C ASN A 110 99.21 -27.07 -118.82
N LEU A 111 99.33 -28.39 -118.92
CA LEU A 111 100.14 -29.14 -119.91
C LEU A 111 99.62 -29.07 -121.36
N ASN A 112 98.54 -28.32 -121.62
CA ASN A 112 97.90 -28.25 -122.94
C ASN A 112 98.58 -27.25 -123.90
N ASP A 113 99.45 -26.38 -123.40
CA ASP A 113 100.20 -25.42 -124.23
C ASP A 113 101.51 -26.05 -124.73
N PRO A 114 101.75 -26.08 -126.06
CA PRO A 114 102.96 -26.69 -126.64
C PRO A 114 104.28 -26.12 -126.14
N LYS A 115 104.29 -24.88 -125.64
CA LYS A 115 105.49 -24.22 -125.09
C LYS A 115 105.82 -24.68 -123.66
N VAL A 116 104.81 -24.87 -122.81
CA VAL A 116 104.98 -25.34 -121.42
C VAL A 116 105.31 -26.83 -121.40
N PHE A 117 104.71 -27.61 -122.31
CA PHE A 117 105.08 -29.01 -122.50
C PHE A 117 106.53 -29.17 -122.97
N ALA A 118 107.00 -28.31 -123.88
CA ALA A 118 108.39 -28.34 -124.36
C ALA A 118 109.42 -27.90 -123.31
N GLU A 119 109.04 -27.07 -122.32
CA GLU A 119 109.89 -26.71 -121.18
C GLU A 119 109.95 -27.80 -120.09
N VAL A 120 108.88 -28.60 -119.93
CA VAL A 120 108.85 -29.74 -119.00
C VAL A 120 109.49 -31.00 -119.62
N PHE A 121 109.32 -31.20 -120.93
CA PHE A 121 109.92 -32.27 -121.71
C PHE A 121 110.83 -31.69 -122.80
N GLU A 122 112.03 -31.25 -122.44
CA GLU A 122 113.06 -30.95 -123.43
C GLU A 122 113.34 -32.20 -124.28
N SER A 123 113.29 -32.08 -125.61
CA SER A 123 113.33 -33.22 -126.55
C SER A 123 114.67 -33.99 -126.60
N LYS A 124 115.51 -33.87 -125.57
CA LYS A 124 116.84 -34.48 -125.48
C LYS A 124 117.13 -35.25 -124.18
N LYS A 125 116.18 -35.38 -123.24
CA LYS A 125 116.39 -36.17 -122.01
C LYS A 125 115.56 -37.46 -122.00
N THR A 126 116.17 -38.54 -121.49
CA THR A 126 115.54 -39.86 -121.33
C THR A 126 114.69 -39.94 -120.06
N GLU A 127 113.60 -40.73 -120.12
CA GLU A 127 112.52 -40.80 -119.12
C GLU A 127 112.99 -40.99 -117.66
N ASN A 128 114.09 -41.72 -117.43
CA ASN A 128 114.59 -41.99 -116.08
C ASN A 128 115.23 -40.77 -115.38
N GLU A 129 115.85 -39.85 -116.12
CA GLU A 129 116.57 -38.71 -115.51
C GLU A 129 115.60 -37.68 -114.89
N LEU A 130 114.41 -37.54 -115.46
CA LEU A 130 113.36 -36.64 -114.97
C LEU A 130 112.68 -37.16 -113.69
N GLN A 131 112.55 -38.49 -113.56
CA GLN A 131 111.91 -39.11 -112.39
C GLN A 131 112.78 -39.00 -111.13
N ASP A 132 114.09 -39.12 -111.27
CA ASP A 132 115.04 -38.99 -110.16
C ASP A 132 115.07 -37.56 -109.61
N GLU A 133 114.99 -36.54 -110.48
CA GLU A 133 114.98 -35.12 -110.09
C GLU A 133 113.71 -34.76 -109.29
N LEU A 134 112.54 -35.25 -109.72
CA LEU A 134 111.28 -35.04 -109.00
C LEU A 134 111.24 -35.74 -107.63
N SER A 135 111.82 -36.94 -107.51
CA SER A 135 111.85 -37.67 -106.24
C SER A 135 112.69 -36.94 -105.19
N HIS A 136 113.84 -36.39 -105.59
CA HIS A 136 114.70 -35.61 -104.70
C HIS A 136 113.98 -34.37 -104.13
N HIS A 137 113.15 -33.72 -104.93
CA HIS A 137 112.38 -32.55 -104.50
C HIS A 137 111.31 -32.87 -103.45
N LEU A 138 110.74 -34.08 -103.46
CA LEU A 138 109.70 -34.48 -102.51
C LEU A 138 110.27 -34.72 -101.11
N ASP A 139 111.42 -35.40 -101.00
CA ASP A 139 112.08 -35.69 -99.72
C ASP A 139 112.42 -34.40 -98.95
N VAL A 140 112.89 -33.37 -99.64
CA VAL A 140 113.23 -32.07 -99.04
C VAL A 140 112.01 -31.39 -98.41
N VAL A 141 110.82 -31.55 -99.00
CA VAL A 141 109.58 -30.97 -98.46
C VAL A 141 109.11 -31.71 -97.21
N GLU A 142 109.23 -33.04 -97.17
CA GLU A 142 108.77 -33.85 -96.03
C GLU A 142 109.58 -33.54 -94.76
N GLU A 143 110.90 -33.42 -94.86
CA GLU A 143 111.77 -33.13 -93.71
C GLU A 143 111.41 -31.79 -93.04
N GLN A 144 111.10 -30.78 -93.87
CA GLN A 144 110.78 -29.42 -93.39
C GLN A 144 109.43 -29.35 -92.67
N ILE A 145 108.43 -30.12 -93.13
CA ILE A 145 107.12 -30.19 -92.46
C ILE A 145 107.27 -30.83 -91.07
N ALA A 146 108.05 -31.89 -90.95
CA ALA A 146 108.25 -32.58 -89.67
C ALA A 146 108.87 -31.66 -88.59
N GLN A 147 109.83 -30.81 -88.97
CA GLN A 147 110.50 -29.88 -88.04
C GLN A 147 109.55 -28.82 -87.47
N GLN A 148 108.67 -28.24 -88.28
CA GLN A 148 107.72 -27.22 -87.82
C GLN A 148 106.66 -27.75 -86.84
N VAL A 149 106.17 -28.98 -87.07
CA VAL A 149 105.16 -29.59 -86.19
C VAL A 149 105.72 -29.84 -84.79
N SER A 150 106.99 -30.25 -84.69
CA SER A 150 107.65 -30.49 -83.41
C SER A 150 107.71 -29.24 -82.53
N GLN A 151 108.20 -28.12 -83.07
CA GLN A 151 108.44 -26.90 -82.29
C GLN A 151 107.18 -26.25 -81.72
N LYS A 152 106.02 -26.36 -82.40
CA LYS A 152 104.78 -25.69 -81.97
C LYS A 152 103.89 -26.50 -81.03
N SER A 153 104.20 -27.77 -80.76
CA SER A 153 103.33 -28.67 -79.98
C SER A 153 103.21 -28.32 -78.48
N GLY A 154 104.29 -27.86 -77.84
CA GLY A 154 104.30 -27.63 -76.38
C GLY A 154 103.36 -26.52 -75.87
N ALA A 155 103.29 -25.38 -76.59
CA ALA A 155 102.43 -24.26 -76.20
C ALA A 155 100.93 -24.60 -76.29
N PHE A 156 100.57 -25.50 -77.21
CA PHE A 156 99.19 -25.98 -77.35
C PHE A 156 98.72 -26.75 -76.12
N PHE A 157 99.54 -27.66 -75.57
CA PHE A 157 99.16 -28.48 -74.42
C PHE A 157 99.05 -27.68 -73.10
N HIS A 158 99.85 -26.62 -72.92
CA HIS A 158 99.70 -25.72 -71.76
C HIS A 158 98.40 -24.90 -71.80
N ALA A 159 97.99 -24.42 -72.97
CA ALA A 159 96.71 -23.73 -73.10
C ALA A 159 95.53 -24.67 -72.81
N MET A 160 95.63 -25.94 -73.23
CA MET A 160 94.60 -26.95 -73.02
C MET A 160 94.42 -27.30 -71.53
N THR A 161 95.51 -27.51 -70.79
CA THR A 161 95.45 -27.78 -69.34
C THR A 161 94.91 -26.61 -68.52
N SER A 162 95.24 -25.37 -68.89
CA SER A 162 94.65 -24.18 -68.25
C SER A 162 93.16 -24.05 -68.52
N HIS A 163 92.69 -24.42 -69.71
CA HIS A 163 91.28 -24.40 -70.05
C HIS A 163 90.49 -25.40 -69.19
N ASP A 164 91.01 -26.62 -69.04
CA ASP A 164 90.38 -27.67 -68.23
C ASP A 164 90.29 -27.26 -66.74
N SER A 165 91.33 -26.62 -66.20
CA SER A 165 91.32 -26.13 -64.80
C SER A 165 90.26 -25.04 -64.57
N ILE A 166 90.09 -24.09 -65.49
CA ILE A 166 89.06 -23.04 -65.37
C ILE A 166 87.66 -23.64 -65.50
N MET A 167 87.50 -24.64 -66.38
CA MET A 167 86.23 -25.37 -66.54
C MET A 167 85.84 -26.10 -65.25
N GLU A 168 86.80 -26.68 -64.53
CA GLU A 168 86.55 -27.32 -63.23
C GLU A 168 86.13 -26.30 -62.16
N GLU A 169 86.87 -25.19 -62.01
CA GLU A 169 86.52 -24.14 -61.06
C GLU A 169 85.15 -23.51 -61.37
N MET A 170 84.84 -23.26 -62.64
CA MET A 170 83.53 -22.73 -63.04
C MET A 170 82.39 -23.73 -62.74
N GLY A 171 82.67 -25.04 -62.87
CA GLY A 171 81.76 -26.10 -62.45
C GLY A 171 81.42 -26.03 -60.96
N THR A 172 82.44 -25.88 -60.10
CA THR A 172 82.23 -25.76 -58.65
C THR A 172 81.46 -24.50 -58.27
N ALA A 173 81.79 -23.34 -58.86
CA ALA A 173 81.11 -22.08 -58.59
C ALA A 173 79.63 -22.11 -59.02
N LEU A 174 79.31 -22.76 -60.15
CA LEU A 174 77.92 -22.96 -60.58
C LEU A 174 77.14 -23.81 -59.58
N GLN A 175 77.77 -24.84 -59.00
CA GLN A 175 77.15 -25.69 -58.00
C GLN A 175 76.87 -24.94 -56.69
N GLU A 176 77.80 -24.09 -56.24
CA GLU A 176 77.61 -23.25 -55.05
C GLU A 176 76.51 -22.20 -55.24
N VAL A 177 76.47 -21.52 -56.39
CA VAL A 177 75.42 -20.53 -56.69
C VAL A 177 74.05 -21.19 -56.76
N LYS A 178 73.96 -22.39 -57.36
CA LYS A 178 72.71 -23.17 -57.39
C LYS A 178 72.27 -23.57 -55.97
N ALA A 179 73.21 -24.00 -55.14
CA ALA A 179 72.94 -24.33 -53.73
C ALA A 179 72.47 -23.09 -52.94
N LEU A 180 73.09 -21.93 -53.12
CA LEU A 180 72.72 -20.68 -52.46
C LEU A 180 71.32 -20.22 -52.88
N ARG A 181 71.00 -20.23 -54.18
CA ARG A 181 69.65 -19.89 -54.67
C ARG A 181 68.58 -20.82 -54.09
N SER A 182 68.87 -22.12 -53.98
CA SER A 182 67.95 -23.08 -53.34
C SER A 182 67.74 -22.82 -51.84
N LYS A 183 68.79 -22.39 -51.12
CA LYS A 183 68.70 -22.02 -49.70
C LYS A 183 67.87 -20.75 -49.52
N VAL A 184 68.09 -19.73 -50.35
CA VAL A 184 67.30 -18.48 -50.31
C VAL A 184 65.82 -18.74 -50.61
N GLN A 185 65.51 -19.56 -51.61
CA GLN A 185 64.12 -19.95 -51.91
C GLN A 185 63.46 -20.71 -50.75
N ARG A 186 64.22 -21.57 -50.04
CA ARG A 186 63.71 -22.25 -48.84
C ARG A 186 63.44 -21.26 -47.70
N VAL A 187 64.32 -20.28 -47.49
CA VAL A 187 64.13 -19.25 -46.46
C VAL A 187 62.92 -18.36 -46.78
N ASP A 188 62.74 -17.91 -48.03
CA ASP A 188 61.56 -17.14 -48.44
C ASP A 188 60.26 -17.92 -48.22
N LYS A 189 60.24 -19.20 -48.60
CA LYS A 189 59.07 -20.07 -48.41
C LYS A 189 58.74 -20.26 -46.92
N ALA A 190 59.73 -20.62 -46.11
CA ALA A 190 59.52 -20.97 -44.70
C ALA A 190 59.28 -19.75 -43.80
N PHE A 191 59.99 -18.63 -44.01
CA PHE A 191 59.91 -17.49 -43.09
C PHE A 191 58.95 -16.40 -43.55
N ALA A 192 58.85 -16.09 -44.85
CA ALA A 192 57.98 -15.01 -45.31
C ALA A 192 56.57 -15.53 -45.60
N ARG A 193 56.43 -16.56 -46.44
CA ARG A 193 55.11 -17.04 -46.88
C ARG A 193 54.36 -17.80 -45.80
N ASP A 194 55.03 -18.71 -45.09
CA ASP A 194 54.36 -19.51 -44.06
C ASP A 194 53.99 -18.66 -42.83
N SER A 195 54.80 -17.65 -42.46
CA SER A 195 54.44 -16.70 -41.39
C SER A 195 53.24 -15.82 -41.77
N LEU A 196 53.17 -15.33 -43.01
CA LEU A 196 51.99 -14.58 -43.49
C LEU A 196 50.73 -15.48 -43.54
N ARG A 197 50.89 -16.75 -43.93
CA ARG A 197 49.80 -17.74 -43.87
C ARG A 197 49.37 -18.01 -42.43
N LEU A 198 50.28 -18.07 -41.46
CA LEU A 198 49.96 -18.25 -40.06
C LEU A 198 49.10 -17.10 -39.52
N ILE A 199 49.41 -15.85 -39.87
CA ILE A 199 48.59 -14.68 -39.51
C ILE A 199 47.21 -14.76 -40.18
N GLY A 200 47.17 -15.16 -41.46
CA GLY A 200 45.91 -15.40 -42.18
C GLY A 200 45.04 -16.47 -41.51
N LEU A 201 45.65 -17.59 -41.10
CA LEU A 201 44.99 -18.69 -40.38
C LEU A 201 44.55 -18.28 -38.98
N ALA A 202 45.33 -17.47 -38.26
CA ALA A 202 44.95 -16.94 -36.95
C ALA A 202 43.73 -16.02 -37.04
N ARG A 203 43.70 -15.14 -38.04
CA ARG A 203 42.53 -14.29 -38.33
C ARG A 203 41.32 -15.12 -38.75
N GLY A 204 41.53 -16.14 -39.59
CA GLY A 204 40.49 -17.11 -39.96
C GLY A 204 39.91 -17.81 -38.73
N LYS A 205 40.76 -18.32 -37.84
CA LYS A 205 40.35 -18.96 -36.58
C LYS A 205 39.55 -17.98 -35.70
N ALA A 206 39.99 -16.74 -35.54
CA ALA A 206 39.26 -15.73 -34.77
C ALA A 206 37.86 -15.47 -35.36
N ASN A 207 37.76 -15.36 -36.69
CA ASN A 207 36.47 -15.20 -37.38
C ASN A 207 35.56 -16.43 -37.21
N TYR A 208 36.11 -17.65 -37.30
CA TYR A 208 35.36 -18.88 -37.08
C TYR A 208 34.87 -19.03 -35.64
N VAL A 209 35.65 -18.59 -34.65
CA VAL A 209 35.23 -18.58 -33.24
C VAL A 209 34.08 -17.59 -33.04
N ALA A 210 34.20 -16.36 -33.56
CA ALA A 210 33.11 -15.38 -33.49
C ALA A 210 31.84 -15.87 -34.20
N LEU A 211 31.97 -16.58 -35.32
CA LEU A 211 30.83 -17.20 -36.01
C LEU A 211 30.20 -18.32 -35.17
N LEU A 212 31.02 -19.16 -34.54
CA LEU A 212 30.56 -20.25 -33.68
C LEU A 212 29.79 -19.71 -32.47
N ASP A 213 30.27 -18.64 -31.85
CA ASP A 213 29.58 -18.04 -30.70
C ASP A 213 28.22 -17.44 -31.09
N LYS A 214 28.14 -16.79 -32.27
CA LYS A 214 26.85 -16.34 -32.83
C LYS A 214 25.91 -17.51 -33.14
N LEU A 215 26.42 -18.62 -33.68
CA LEU A 215 25.62 -19.83 -33.95
C LEU A 215 25.12 -20.48 -32.66
N LYS A 216 25.93 -20.50 -31.59
CA LYS A 216 25.49 -20.98 -30.28
C LYS A 216 24.37 -20.12 -29.71
N LEU A 217 24.47 -18.80 -29.81
CA LEU A 217 23.41 -17.88 -29.40
C LEU A 217 22.12 -18.10 -30.21
N MET A 218 22.23 -18.35 -31.52
CA MET A 218 21.07 -18.72 -32.34
C MET A 218 20.45 -20.06 -31.90
N ALA A 219 21.27 -21.05 -31.52
CA ALA A 219 20.78 -22.33 -31.00
C ALA A 219 20.06 -22.16 -29.65
N THR A 220 20.59 -21.34 -28.74
CA THR A 220 19.91 -21.06 -27.46
C THR A 220 18.56 -20.38 -27.67
N VAL A 221 18.45 -19.48 -28.65
CA VAL A 221 17.20 -18.79 -28.98
C VAL A 221 16.15 -19.74 -29.59
N LEU A 222 16.57 -20.77 -30.34
CA LEU A 222 15.64 -21.80 -30.82
C LEU A 222 15.18 -22.74 -29.69
N GLN A 223 16.05 -22.98 -28.70
CA GLN A 223 15.76 -23.84 -27.56
C GLN A 223 14.83 -23.19 -26.52
N THR A 224 14.65 -21.86 -26.57
CA THR A 224 13.78 -21.16 -25.61
C THR A 224 12.31 -21.45 -25.83
N GLN A 225 11.86 -21.73 -27.06
CA GLN A 225 10.44 -21.99 -27.34
C GLN A 225 9.94 -23.32 -26.71
N PRO A 226 10.63 -24.47 -26.84
CA PRO A 226 10.29 -25.69 -26.09
C PRO A 226 10.39 -25.51 -24.57
N THR A 227 11.40 -24.77 -24.12
CA THR A 227 11.62 -24.51 -22.68
C THR A 227 10.49 -23.68 -22.09
N LEU A 228 9.98 -22.67 -22.83
CA LEU A 228 8.80 -21.89 -22.44
C LEU A 228 7.57 -22.79 -22.30
N GLN A 229 7.31 -23.68 -23.25
CA GLN A 229 6.16 -24.60 -23.15
C GLN A 229 6.22 -25.51 -21.91
N LEU A 230 7.42 -25.96 -21.54
CA LEU A 230 7.62 -26.77 -20.33
C LEU A 230 7.43 -25.95 -19.05
N LEU A 231 7.88 -24.69 -19.02
CA LEU A 231 7.66 -23.81 -17.87
C LEU A 231 6.19 -23.43 -17.69
N LEU A 232 5.46 -23.26 -18.80
CA LEU A 232 4.01 -23.05 -18.78
C LEU A 232 3.26 -24.29 -18.27
N SER A 233 3.71 -25.51 -18.58
CA SER A 233 3.06 -26.72 -18.07
C SER A 233 3.37 -26.99 -16.60
N SER A 234 4.50 -26.48 -16.07
CA SER A 234 4.85 -26.52 -14.65
C SER A 234 4.31 -25.32 -13.85
N SER A 235 3.48 -24.46 -14.44
CA SER A 235 2.92 -23.24 -13.80
C SER A 235 3.98 -22.25 -13.27
N ASP A 236 5.20 -22.28 -13.82
CA ASP A 236 6.26 -21.33 -13.49
C ASP A 236 6.24 -20.16 -14.49
N TYR A 237 5.31 -19.23 -14.24
CA TYR A 237 5.12 -18.05 -15.06
C TYR A 237 6.25 -17.02 -14.90
N VAL A 238 6.89 -16.98 -13.72
CA VAL A 238 7.97 -16.02 -13.44
C VAL A 238 9.20 -16.39 -14.26
N GLY A 239 9.62 -17.67 -14.22
CA GLY A 239 10.73 -18.17 -15.04
C GLY A 239 10.47 -18.05 -16.55
N ALA A 240 9.22 -18.26 -16.99
CA ALA A 240 8.84 -18.07 -18.39
C ALA A 240 9.00 -16.60 -18.84
N LEU A 241 8.58 -15.64 -18.01
CA LEU A 241 8.72 -14.21 -18.32
C LEU A 241 10.19 -13.74 -18.28
N GLU A 242 11.03 -14.29 -17.40
CA GLU A 242 12.48 -14.02 -17.39
C GLU A 242 13.16 -14.52 -18.66
N LEU A 243 12.81 -15.73 -19.08
CA LEU A 243 13.35 -16.30 -20.31
C LEU A 243 12.92 -15.48 -21.55
N ILE A 244 11.70 -14.95 -21.57
CA ILE A 244 11.23 -14.04 -22.63
C ILE A 244 12.00 -12.71 -22.61
N ALA A 245 12.19 -12.09 -21.44
CA ALA A 245 12.94 -10.85 -21.32
C ALA A 245 14.41 -11.03 -21.72
N GLY A 246 15.07 -12.09 -21.24
CA GLY A 246 16.45 -12.42 -21.58
C GLY A 246 16.64 -12.73 -23.07
N THR A 247 15.71 -13.46 -23.69
CA THR A 247 15.77 -13.71 -25.14
C THR A 247 15.55 -12.46 -25.98
N GLN A 248 14.67 -11.55 -25.55
CA GLN A 248 14.49 -10.26 -26.22
C GLN A 248 15.77 -9.39 -26.13
N ASP A 249 16.42 -9.34 -24.96
CA ASP A 249 17.66 -8.56 -24.78
C ASP A 249 18.83 -9.10 -25.61
N VAL A 250 19.01 -10.42 -25.62
CA VAL A 250 20.02 -11.10 -26.46
C VAL A 250 19.75 -10.84 -27.95
N LEU A 251 18.49 -10.85 -28.38
CA LEU A 251 18.13 -10.60 -29.78
C LEU A 251 18.46 -9.15 -30.20
N VAL A 252 18.23 -8.17 -29.32
CA VAL A 252 18.45 -6.75 -29.59
C VAL A 252 19.95 -6.39 -29.57
N LYS A 253 20.73 -6.95 -28.63
CA LYS A 253 22.16 -6.61 -28.47
C LYS A 253 23.08 -7.39 -29.42
N GLU A 254 22.93 -8.71 -29.50
CA GLU A 254 23.93 -9.60 -30.14
C GLU A 254 23.54 -10.02 -31.57
N LEU A 255 22.24 -10.10 -31.89
CA LEU A 255 21.72 -10.62 -33.17
C LEU A 255 21.04 -9.57 -34.07
N ALA A 256 21.28 -8.28 -33.81
CA ALA A 256 20.77 -7.20 -34.65
C ALA A 256 21.23 -7.37 -36.12
N GLY A 257 20.28 -7.63 -37.02
CA GLY A 257 20.52 -7.77 -38.47
C GLY A 257 20.34 -9.18 -39.05
N VAL A 258 20.08 -10.20 -38.23
CA VAL A 258 19.79 -11.56 -38.72
C VAL A 258 18.33 -11.65 -39.22
N THR A 259 18.14 -11.74 -40.54
CA THR A 259 16.82 -11.71 -41.18
C THR A 259 15.92 -12.89 -40.84
N SER A 260 16.49 -14.07 -40.54
CA SER A 260 15.74 -15.28 -40.18
C SER A 260 15.03 -15.21 -38.83
N LEU A 261 15.43 -14.29 -37.94
CA LEU A 261 14.85 -14.13 -36.59
C LEU A 261 13.91 -12.92 -36.47
N ARG A 262 13.56 -12.27 -37.59
CA ARG A 262 12.74 -11.04 -37.60
C ARG A 262 11.34 -11.23 -37.00
N HIS A 263 10.76 -12.43 -37.09
CA HIS A 263 9.42 -12.74 -36.59
C HIS A 263 9.40 -13.24 -35.14
N LEU A 264 10.55 -13.59 -34.58
CA LEU A 264 10.65 -14.09 -33.21
C LEU A 264 10.26 -13.05 -32.16
N PRO A 265 10.66 -11.76 -32.23
CA PRO A 265 10.23 -10.79 -31.22
C PRO A 265 8.71 -10.54 -31.25
N SER A 266 8.06 -10.60 -32.43
CA SER A 266 6.60 -10.59 -32.49
C SER A 266 5.98 -11.84 -31.86
N GLN A 267 6.56 -13.02 -32.06
CA GLN A 267 6.08 -14.26 -31.45
C GLN A 267 6.27 -14.25 -29.92
N LEU A 268 7.41 -13.78 -29.42
CA LEU A 268 7.65 -13.61 -27.98
C LEU A 268 6.67 -12.61 -27.36
N LYS A 269 6.30 -11.55 -28.07
CA LYS A 269 5.28 -10.58 -27.62
C LYS A 269 3.87 -11.17 -27.58
N GLU A 270 3.52 -12.04 -28.54
CA GLU A 270 2.24 -12.77 -28.50
C GLU A 270 2.24 -13.86 -27.42
N MET A 271 3.36 -14.55 -27.19
CA MET A 271 3.51 -15.49 -26.07
C MET A 271 3.41 -14.77 -24.71
N GLN A 272 3.97 -13.58 -24.60
CA GLN A 272 3.78 -12.72 -23.43
C GLN A 272 2.29 -12.43 -23.21
N LYS A 273 1.57 -11.89 -24.20
CA LYS A 273 0.12 -11.65 -24.08
C LYS A 273 -0.69 -12.90 -23.73
N LEU A 274 -0.30 -14.07 -24.24
CA LEU A 274 -0.94 -15.33 -23.90
C LEU A 274 -0.74 -15.66 -22.40
N ILE A 275 0.49 -15.50 -21.90
CA ILE A 275 0.81 -15.66 -20.47
C ILE A 275 -0.01 -14.66 -19.64
N ASP A 276 -0.15 -13.40 -20.06
CA ASP A 276 -0.97 -12.39 -19.35
C ASP A 276 -2.43 -12.84 -19.23
N LYS A 277 -3.00 -13.36 -20.32
CA LYS A 277 -4.37 -13.87 -20.33
C LYS A 277 -4.51 -15.12 -19.46
N MET A 278 -3.55 -16.05 -19.54
CA MET A 278 -3.54 -17.26 -18.72
C MET A 278 -3.43 -16.94 -17.22
N LEU A 279 -2.52 -16.05 -16.84
CA LEU A 279 -2.35 -15.58 -15.46
C LEU A 279 -3.64 -14.95 -14.91
N THR A 280 -4.30 -14.10 -15.70
CA THR A 280 -5.54 -13.45 -15.28
C THR A 280 -6.66 -14.47 -15.07
N THR A 281 -6.87 -15.38 -16.02
CA THR A 281 -7.92 -16.42 -15.91
C THR A 281 -7.63 -17.43 -14.81
N GLU A 282 -6.36 -17.79 -14.57
CA GLU A 282 -6.00 -18.69 -13.49
C GLU A 282 -6.12 -18.02 -12.11
N PHE A 283 -5.81 -16.73 -12.01
CA PHE A 283 -6.06 -15.94 -10.82
C PHE A 283 -7.56 -15.77 -10.52
N GLU A 284 -8.40 -15.54 -11.54
CA GLU A 284 -9.86 -15.52 -11.39
C GLU A 284 -10.39 -16.86 -10.86
N ARG A 285 -9.93 -17.97 -11.45
CA ARG A 285 -10.30 -19.31 -10.99
C ARG A 285 -9.86 -19.55 -9.56
N TYR A 286 -8.63 -19.15 -9.21
CA TYR A 286 -8.11 -19.23 -7.85
C TYR A 286 -8.96 -18.43 -6.87
N ALA A 287 -9.26 -17.16 -7.19
CA ALA A 287 -10.09 -16.28 -6.37
C ALA A 287 -11.48 -16.88 -6.13
N ALA A 288 -12.13 -17.40 -7.18
CA ALA A 288 -13.41 -18.06 -7.06
C ALA A 288 -13.33 -19.31 -6.15
N THR A 289 -12.29 -20.13 -6.27
CA THR A 289 -12.12 -21.34 -5.43
C THR A 289 -11.78 -21.03 -3.97
N ASP A 290 -11.00 -19.99 -3.70
CA ASP A 290 -10.60 -19.60 -2.35
C ASP A 290 -11.76 -18.93 -1.60
N LEU A 291 -12.50 -18.04 -2.28
CA LEU A 291 -13.60 -17.28 -1.68
C LEU A 291 -14.88 -18.11 -1.48
N HIS A 292 -15.20 -19.05 -2.38
CA HIS A 292 -16.40 -19.89 -2.29
C HIS A 292 -16.21 -21.19 -1.49
N ARG A 293 -15.07 -21.37 -0.80
CA ARG A 293 -14.82 -22.57 0.00
C ARG A 293 -15.77 -22.66 1.21
N PRO A 294 -16.39 -23.83 1.48
CA PRO A 294 -17.26 -24.03 2.64
C PRO A 294 -16.59 -23.62 3.96
N MET A 295 -17.37 -23.03 4.86
CA MET A 295 -16.91 -22.31 6.06
C MET A 295 -16.62 -23.22 7.27
N ASP A 296 -16.67 -24.54 7.07
CA ASP A 296 -16.66 -25.57 8.13
C ASP A 296 -15.27 -25.97 8.63
N TYR A 297 -14.21 -25.62 7.89
CA TYR A 297 -12.84 -25.97 8.29
C TYR A 297 -12.10 -24.75 8.84
N GLU A 298 -11.51 -24.93 10.03
CA GLU A 298 -10.65 -24.02 10.82
C GLU A 298 -9.44 -23.41 10.08
N THR A 299 -9.30 -23.60 8.77
CA THR A 299 -8.22 -23.00 7.99
C THR A 299 -8.61 -21.59 7.56
N VAL A 300 -8.27 -20.62 8.41
CA VAL A 300 -8.19 -19.17 8.12
C VAL A 300 -7.06 -18.84 7.11
N GLY A 301 -6.31 -19.86 6.68
CA GLY A 301 -5.19 -19.72 5.76
C GLY A 301 -5.59 -19.70 4.28
N VAL A 302 -4.73 -19.04 3.50
CA VAL A 302 -4.74 -18.99 2.04
C VAL A 302 -4.59 -20.39 1.44
N LEU A 303 -5.43 -20.75 0.47
CA LEU A 303 -5.30 -22.01 -0.27
C LEU A 303 -4.03 -21.97 -1.16
N GLU A 304 -3.15 -22.97 -1.09
CA GLU A 304 -1.95 -23.05 -1.97
C GLU A 304 -1.10 -21.75 -2.06
N PRO A 305 -0.42 -21.33 -0.97
CA PRO A 305 0.30 -20.04 -0.93
C PRO A 305 1.39 -19.92 -2.00
N GLU A 306 2.07 -21.02 -2.35
CA GLU A 306 3.12 -21.03 -3.38
C GLU A 306 2.58 -20.70 -4.78
N ARG A 307 1.36 -21.17 -5.08
CA ARG A 307 0.67 -20.89 -6.35
C ARG A 307 0.16 -19.46 -6.41
N LEU A 308 -0.36 -18.93 -5.30
CA LEU A 308 -0.73 -17.52 -5.22
C LEU A 308 0.50 -16.62 -5.39
N VAL A 309 1.63 -16.97 -4.77
CA VAL A 309 2.87 -16.21 -4.88
C VAL A 309 3.35 -16.16 -6.34
N SER A 310 3.35 -17.29 -7.06
CA SER A 310 3.76 -17.30 -8.47
C SER A 310 2.81 -16.52 -9.38
N LEU A 311 1.50 -16.64 -9.17
CA LEU A 311 0.47 -15.89 -9.91
C LEU A 311 0.59 -14.38 -9.67
N VAL A 312 0.67 -13.96 -8.42
CA VAL A 312 0.74 -12.55 -8.02
C VAL A 312 2.08 -11.93 -8.45
N ALA A 313 3.20 -12.64 -8.32
CA ALA A 313 4.48 -12.18 -8.81
C ALA A 313 4.49 -12.01 -10.34
N GLY A 314 3.90 -12.97 -11.08
CA GLY A 314 3.73 -12.88 -12.54
C GLY A 314 2.88 -11.67 -12.96
N LEU A 315 1.74 -11.46 -12.30
CA LEU A 315 0.83 -10.34 -12.58
C LEU A 315 1.40 -8.97 -12.19
N LEU A 316 2.12 -8.89 -11.07
CA LEU A 316 2.79 -7.66 -10.63
C LEU A 316 3.88 -7.24 -11.63
N ARG A 317 4.64 -8.20 -12.17
CA ARG A 317 5.72 -7.93 -13.14
C ARG A 317 5.22 -7.36 -14.46
N GLN A 318 4.00 -7.67 -14.84
CA GLN A 318 3.35 -7.16 -16.05
C GLN A 318 2.66 -5.81 -15.83
N SER A 319 2.70 -5.25 -14.61
CA SER A 319 2.10 -3.96 -14.21
C SER A 319 0.57 -3.84 -14.36
N HIS A 320 -0.12 -4.93 -14.67
CA HIS A 320 -1.56 -4.97 -14.85
C HIS A 320 -2.28 -5.03 -13.49
N LEU A 321 -2.55 -3.89 -12.86
CA LEU A 321 -3.30 -3.81 -11.59
C LEU A 321 -4.80 -4.13 -11.68
N GLN A 322 -5.28 -4.58 -12.85
CA GLN A 322 -6.70 -4.84 -13.08
C GLN A 322 -7.19 -6.09 -12.34
N PHE A 323 -6.30 -7.05 -12.06
CA PHE A 323 -6.66 -8.25 -11.28
C PHE A 323 -7.14 -7.91 -9.85
N LEU A 324 -6.67 -6.79 -9.27
CA LEU A 324 -7.14 -6.34 -7.95
C LEU A 324 -8.61 -5.91 -7.99
N GLU A 325 -9.06 -5.26 -9.06
CA GLU A 325 -10.48 -4.89 -9.23
C GLU A 325 -11.35 -6.13 -9.49
N VAL A 326 -10.83 -7.12 -10.21
CA VAL A 326 -11.52 -8.39 -10.43
C VAL A 326 -11.65 -9.15 -9.10
N TYR A 327 -10.58 -9.20 -8.30
CA TYR A 327 -10.62 -9.78 -6.95
C TYR A 327 -11.61 -9.05 -6.03
N LYS A 328 -11.68 -7.72 -6.13
CA LYS A 328 -12.66 -6.89 -5.39
C LYS A 328 -14.09 -7.33 -5.71
N LEU A 329 -14.39 -7.44 -7.00
CA LEU A 329 -15.73 -7.80 -7.47
C LEU A 329 -16.07 -9.24 -7.04
N GLU A 330 -15.12 -10.16 -7.16
CA GLU A 330 -15.31 -11.56 -6.75
C GLU A 330 -15.49 -11.72 -5.23
N ALA A 331 -14.78 -10.92 -4.42
CA ALA A 331 -14.98 -10.89 -2.97
C ALA A 331 -16.39 -10.39 -2.59
N ILE A 332 -16.89 -9.37 -3.31
CA ILE A 332 -18.24 -8.85 -3.10
C ILE A 332 -19.31 -9.88 -3.53
N THR A 333 -19.13 -10.54 -4.69
CA THR A 333 -20.06 -11.58 -5.15
C THR A 333 -20.07 -12.79 -4.23
N ALA A 334 -18.91 -13.21 -3.71
CA ALA A 334 -18.81 -14.29 -2.73
C ALA A 334 -19.52 -13.92 -1.41
N ALA A 335 -19.31 -12.70 -0.89
CA ALA A 335 -20.02 -12.21 0.29
C ALA A 335 -21.55 -12.17 0.07
N GLN A 336 -21.99 -11.76 -1.12
CA GLN A 336 -23.40 -11.75 -1.50
C GLN A 336 -23.99 -13.17 -1.59
N ALA A 337 -23.28 -14.11 -2.22
CA ALA A 337 -23.73 -15.49 -2.38
C ALA A 337 -23.84 -16.19 -1.02
N LEU A 338 -22.84 -16.01 -0.14
CA LEU A 338 -22.85 -16.56 1.21
C LEU A 338 -24.02 -15.99 2.03
N LEU A 339 -24.29 -14.68 1.94
CA LEU A 339 -25.43 -14.10 2.66
C LEU A 339 -26.76 -14.65 2.15
N LYS A 340 -26.91 -14.81 0.82
CA LYS A 340 -28.10 -15.44 0.23
C LYS A 340 -28.27 -16.89 0.69
N GLN A 341 -27.19 -17.66 0.75
CA GLN A 341 -27.23 -19.05 1.22
C GLN A 341 -27.66 -19.13 2.69
N LEU A 342 -27.09 -18.30 3.57
CA LEU A 342 -27.46 -18.25 4.98
C LEU A 342 -28.91 -17.81 5.21
N MET A 343 -29.39 -16.84 4.41
CA MET A 343 -30.81 -16.48 4.42
C MET A 343 -31.68 -17.67 4.03
N ILE A 344 -31.34 -18.41 2.98
CA ILE A 344 -32.13 -19.56 2.52
C ILE A 344 -32.13 -20.68 3.57
N GLU A 345 -30.97 -20.99 4.16
CA GLU A 345 -30.82 -22.03 5.18
C GLU A 345 -31.65 -21.72 6.43
N HIS A 346 -31.59 -20.49 6.94
CA HIS A 346 -32.34 -20.10 8.14
C HIS A 346 -33.81 -19.79 7.88
N LEU A 347 -34.21 -19.48 6.64
CA LEU A 347 -35.62 -19.41 6.24
C LEU A 347 -36.24 -20.81 6.09
N ALA A 348 -35.46 -21.79 5.63
CA ALA A 348 -35.91 -23.18 5.57
C ALA A 348 -36.16 -23.78 6.97
N ASP A 349 -35.42 -23.33 7.99
CA ASP A 349 -35.62 -23.73 9.40
C ASP A 349 -36.88 -23.11 10.04
N ALA A 350 -37.46 -22.05 9.46
CA ALA A 350 -38.48 -21.22 10.12
C ALA A 350 -39.94 -21.61 9.82
N ASP A 351 -40.21 -22.64 9.00
CA ASP A 351 -41.55 -23.14 8.61
C ASP A 351 -42.55 -22.09 8.04
N ASP A 352 -42.21 -20.79 7.98
CA ASP A 352 -43.05 -19.74 7.41
C ASP A 352 -42.93 -19.70 5.88
N GLU A 353 -44.09 -19.64 5.22
CA GLU A 353 -44.30 -19.78 3.78
C GLU A 353 -43.19 -19.15 2.90
N LEU A 354 -42.50 -20.04 2.19
CA LEU A 354 -41.52 -19.82 1.13
C LEU A 354 -42.10 -19.09 -0.10
N ASN A 355 -42.78 -17.95 0.05
CA ASN A 355 -43.51 -17.32 -1.06
C ASN A 355 -43.14 -15.88 -1.43
N GLU A 356 -42.15 -15.24 -0.79
CA GLU A 356 -41.75 -13.87 -1.17
C GLU A 356 -40.23 -13.66 -1.35
N LEU A 357 -39.51 -14.65 -1.87
CA LEU A 357 -38.14 -14.43 -2.34
C LEU A 357 -38.14 -13.76 -3.72
N THR A 358 -38.22 -12.42 -3.73
CA THR A 358 -37.85 -11.64 -4.92
C THR A 358 -36.35 -11.82 -5.20
N GLY A 359 -35.99 -12.05 -6.46
CA GLY A 359 -34.66 -12.48 -6.90
C GLY A 359 -33.47 -11.54 -6.59
N SER A 360 -33.71 -10.39 -5.94
CA SER A 360 -32.66 -9.46 -5.51
C SER A 360 -32.09 -9.75 -4.13
N GLY A 361 -32.78 -10.52 -3.26
CA GLY A 361 -32.33 -10.77 -1.88
C GLY A 361 -32.32 -9.52 -0.99
N GLU A 362 -33.06 -8.48 -1.39
CA GLU A 362 -33.07 -7.17 -0.71
C GLU A 362 -34.07 -7.07 0.44
N ILE A 363 -35.01 -8.01 0.54
CA ILE A 363 -36.08 -7.97 1.55
C ILE A 363 -36.07 -9.30 2.30
N ALA A 364 -35.52 -9.29 3.51
CA ALA A 364 -35.71 -10.39 4.44
C ALA A 364 -37.19 -10.41 4.86
N PRO A 365 -37.88 -11.57 4.84
CA PRO A 365 -39.23 -11.68 5.35
C PRO A 365 -39.27 -11.41 6.85
N THR A 366 -40.43 -11.01 7.36
CA THR A 366 -40.62 -10.67 8.78
C THR A 366 -40.48 -11.93 9.64
N MET A 367 -39.31 -12.13 10.23
CA MET A 367 -39.01 -13.26 11.12
C MET A 367 -39.29 -12.90 12.58
N ASP A 368 -39.50 -13.91 13.44
CA ASP A 368 -39.58 -13.72 14.90
C ASP A 368 -38.26 -13.16 15.48
N ALA A 369 -38.35 -12.35 16.55
CA ALA A 369 -37.23 -11.62 17.14
C ALA A 369 -36.00 -12.48 17.53
N PRO A 370 -36.12 -13.67 18.14
CA PRO A 370 -34.97 -14.53 18.42
C PRO A 370 -34.36 -15.16 17.16
N HIS A 371 -35.17 -15.51 16.16
CA HIS A 371 -34.70 -16.07 14.90
C HIS A 371 -33.94 -15.02 14.07
N TRP A 372 -34.45 -13.79 14.03
CA TRP A 372 -33.78 -12.65 13.41
C TRP A 372 -32.39 -12.37 14.02
N LEU A 373 -32.27 -12.42 15.36
CA LEU A 373 -30.96 -12.26 16.02
C LEU A 373 -29.98 -13.39 15.67
N LYS A 374 -30.47 -14.63 15.59
CA LYS A 374 -29.66 -15.78 15.18
C LYS A 374 -29.13 -15.60 13.75
N VAL A 375 -29.97 -15.11 12.83
CA VAL A 375 -29.58 -14.80 11.45
C VAL A 375 -28.53 -13.69 11.40
N ILE A 376 -28.71 -12.61 12.17
CA ILE A 376 -27.71 -11.52 12.21
C ILE A 376 -26.38 -12.02 12.79
N ARG A 377 -26.41 -12.85 13.84
CA ARG A 377 -25.20 -13.47 14.39
C ARG A 377 -24.49 -14.30 13.33
N ALA A 378 -25.18 -15.27 12.71
CA ALA A 378 -24.62 -16.14 11.69
C ALA A 378 -24.07 -15.35 10.49
N ALA A 379 -24.80 -14.34 10.01
CA ALA A 379 -24.36 -13.45 8.95
C ALA A 379 -23.11 -12.65 9.36
N SER A 380 -23.07 -12.09 10.57
CA SER A 380 -21.92 -11.32 11.06
C SER A 380 -20.66 -12.18 11.20
N GLU A 381 -20.79 -13.42 11.71
CA GLU A 381 -19.68 -14.36 11.85
C GLU A 381 -19.14 -14.82 10.49
N ALA A 382 -20.05 -15.15 9.55
CA ALA A 382 -19.65 -15.62 8.24
C ALA A 382 -19.03 -14.50 7.38
N LEU A 383 -19.55 -13.28 7.44
CA LEU A 383 -18.94 -12.11 6.78
C LEU A 383 -17.59 -11.76 7.42
N THR A 384 -17.44 -11.93 8.74
CA THR A 384 -16.15 -11.74 9.43
C THR A 384 -15.09 -12.70 8.89
N LYS A 385 -15.43 -13.98 8.77
CA LYS A 385 -14.53 -15.00 8.19
C LYS A 385 -14.15 -14.68 6.74
N ILE A 386 -15.06 -14.15 5.91
CA ILE A 386 -14.73 -13.69 4.55
C ILE A 386 -13.75 -12.51 4.61
N ILE A 387 -13.99 -11.51 5.47
CA ILE A 387 -13.10 -10.35 5.65
C ILE A 387 -11.70 -10.82 6.07
N GLU A 388 -11.60 -11.80 6.97
CA GLU A 388 -10.32 -12.38 7.40
C GLU A 388 -9.60 -13.13 6.25
N ARG A 389 -10.32 -13.89 5.42
CA ARG A 389 -9.75 -14.55 4.23
C ARG A 389 -9.23 -13.54 3.21
N VAL A 390 -10.01 -12.51 2.90
CA VAL A 390 -9.61 -11.40 2.01
C VAL A 390 -8.39 -10.67 2.57
N LYS A 391 -8.32 -10.48 3.90
CA LYS A 391 -7.15 -9.90 4.58
C LYS A 391 -5.91 -10.79 4.45
N ALA A 392 -6.06 -12.12 4.53
CA ALA A 392 -4.94 -13.04 4.36
C ALA A 392 -4.33 -12.97 2.95
N VAL A 393 -5.18 -12.98 1.91
CA VAL A 393 -4.75 -12.79 0.52
C VAL A 393 -4.14 -11.39 0.31
N HIS A 394 -4.76 -10.35 0.87
CA HIS A 394 -4.21 -8.99 0.86
C HIS A 394 -2.80 -8.91 1.46
N ASN A 395 -2.57 -9.57 2.62
CA ASN A 395 -1.27 -9.60 3.27
C ASN A 395 -0.23 -10.31 2.40
N VAL A 396 -0.58 -11.45 1.78
CA VAL A 396 0.32 -12.15 0.86
C VAL A 396 0.67 -11.27 -0.34
N ILE A 397 -0.29 -10.58 -0.95
CA ILE A 397 -0.02 -9.67 -2.07
C ILE A 397 0.87 -8.50 -1.61
N LYS A 398 0.63 -7.96 -0.41
CA LYS A 398 1.45 -6.90 0.19
C LYS A 398 2.88 -7.37 0.44
N ASP A 399 3.06 -8.57 0.98
CA ASP A 399 4.37 -9.15 1.26
C ASP A 399 5.15 -9.40 -0.04
N ILE A 400 4.49 -9.92 -1.09
CA ILE A 400 5.09 -10.09 -2.42
C ILE A 400 5.46 -8.74 -3.04
N ALA A 401 4.58 -7.74 -2.95
CA ALA A 401 4.85 -6.40 -3.46
C ALA A 401 6.02 -5.73 -2.72
N SER A 402 6.18 -5.97 -1.41
CA SER A 402 7.30 -5.44 -0.61
C SER A 402 8.61 -6.15 -0.93
N THR A 403 8.57 -7.47 -1.12
CA THR A 403 9.72 -8.30 -1.51
C THR A 403 10.21 -7.92 -2.90
N SER A 404 9.29 -7.72 -3.84
CA SER A 404 9.58 -7.33 -5.23
C SER A 404 10.09 -5.89 -5.38
N ALA A 405 9.87 -5.04 -4.38
CA ALA A 405 10.39 -3.67 -4.30
C ALA A 405 11.69 -3.57 -3.46
N GLY A 406 12.21 -4.70 -2.95
CA GLY A 406 13.43 -4.74 -2.15
C GLY A 406 13.29 -4.19 -0.72
N LEU A 407 12.06 -4.04 -0.21
CA LEU A 407 11.74 -3.44 1.09
C LEU A 407 11.64 -4.45 2.24
N SER A 408 11.97 -5.73 2.02
CA SER A 408 11.67 -6.78 3.02
C SER A 408 12.47 -6.64 4.33
N PRO A 409 11.80 -6.72 5.50
CA PRO A 409 12.43 -6.87 6.80
C PRO A 409 12.71 -8.36 7.12
N SER A 410 13.79 -8.93 6.59
CA SER A 410 14.56 -10.12 7.06
C SER A 410 13.89 -11.39 7.69
N ASN A 411 12.57 -11.54 7.82
CA ASN A 411 11.94 -12.59 8.64
C ASN A 411 10.67 -13.24 8.03
N SER A 412 10.64 -13.52 6.72
CA SER A 412 9.60 -14.38 6.13
C SER A 412 10.22 -15.61 5.45
N SER A 413 9.87 -16.80 5.97
CA SER A 413 10.39 -18.11 5.56
C SER A 413 9.81 -18.64 4.23
N LEU A 414 9.30 -17.75 3.38
CA LEU A 414 8.70 -18.06 2.08
C LEU A 414 9.50 -17.47 0.89
N ALA A 415 10.65 -16.85 1.15
CA ALA A 415 11.47 -16.27 0.09
C ALA A 415 12.26 -17.34 -0.68
N SER A 416 11.86 -17.62 -1.91
CA SER A 416 12.78 -18.15 -2.91
C SER A 416 13.80 -17.04 -3.28
N PRO A 417 15.08 -17.37 -3.51
CA PRO A 417 16.15 -16.36 -3.60
C PRO A 417 16.25 -15.65 -4.96
N SER A 418 15.22 -15.68 -5.79
CA SER A 418 15.38 -15.50 -7.25
C SER A 418 14.47 -14.45 -7.89
N THR A 419 14.01 -13.44 -7.14
CA THR A 419 13.20 -12.36 -7.73
C THR A 419 14.00 -11.07 -7.72
N GLU A 420 14.59 -10.70 -8.87
CA GLU A 420 15.24 -9.40 -9.05
C GLU A 420 14.26 -8.25 -8.73
N ASN A 421 14.72 -7.18 -8.10
CA ASN A 421 13.90 -6.01 -7.77
C ASN A 421 13.31 -5.38 -9.06
N PHE A 422 12.06 -5.70 -9.38
CA PHE A 422 11.43 -5.29 -10.64
C PHE A 422 10.37 -4.18 -10.47
N LEU A 423 9.91 -3.89 -9.24
CA LEU A 423 8.94 -2.82 -8.97
C LEU A 423 9.64 -1.53 -8.55
N SER A 424 9.20 -0.41 -9.12
CA SER A 424 9.57 0.92 -8.60
C SER A 424 8.83 1.23 -7.29
N LEU A 425 9.41 2.11 -6.46
CA LEU A 425 8.81 2.53 -5.19
C LEU A 425 7.43 3.21 -5.39
N GLU A 426 7.24 3.89 -6.53
CA GLU A 426 5.96 4.52 -6.91
C GLU A 426 4.89 3.48 -7.25
N GLU A 427 5.24 2.42 -7.97
CA GLU A 427 4.33 1.31 -8.29
C GLU A 427 3.96 0.51 -7.04
N HIS A 428 4.92 0.31 -6.13
CA HIS A 428 4.67 -0.29 -4.82
C HIS A 428 3.62 0.51 -4.02
N ASN A 429 3.79 1.83 -3.94
CA ASN A 429 2.82 2.71 -3.28
C ASN A 429 1.44 2.67 -3.96
N ARG A 430 1.40 2.57 -5.30
CA ARG A 430 0.13 2.45 -6.05
C ARG A 430 -0.57 1.12 -5.77
N VAL A 431 0.17 0.02 -5.65
CA VAL A 431 -0.35 -1.30 -5.24
C VAL A 431 -0.90 -1.22 -3.82
N GLU A 432 -0.15 -0.64 -2.88
CA GLU A 432 -0.58 -0.54 -1.48
C GLU A 432 -1.86 0.28 -1.31
N LEU A 433 -1.97 1.41 -2.02
CA LEU A 433 -3.18 2.24 -2.01
C LEU A 433 -4.39 1.47 -2.57
N LYS A 434 -4.24 0.75 -3.68
CA LYS A 434 -5.32 -0.07 -4.26
C LYS A 434 -5.70 -1.25 -3.36
N LEU A 435 -4.72 -1.90 -2.74
CA LEU A 435 -4.95 -2.97 -1.78
C LEU A 435 -5.73 -2.47 -0.55
N ARG A 436 -5.44 -1.25 -0.09
CA ARG A 436 -6.19 -0.60 0.99
C ARG A 436 -7.62 -0.27 0.57
N ASP A 437 -7.81 0.27 -0.64
CA ASP A 437 -9.13 0.53 -1.21
C ASP A 437 -9.98 -0.75 -1.34
N LEU A 438 -9.37 -1.83 -1.83
CA LEU A 438 -9.99 -3.16 -1.92
C LEU A 438 -10.54 -3.60 -0.57
N LEU A 439 -9.69 -3.60 0.46
CA LEU A 439 -10.09 -4.03 1.79
C LEU A 439 -11.19 -3.13 2.37
N SER A 440 -11.08 -1.80 2.19
CA SER A 440 -12.13 -0.88 2.65
C SER A 440 -13.45 -1.07 1.93
N SER A 441 -13.45 -1.34 0.63
CA SER A 441 -14.68 -1.53 -0.13
C SER A 441 -15.39 -2.84 0.23
N VAL A 442 -14.63 -3.91 0.53
CA VAL A 442 -15.21 -5.17 1.02
C VAL A 442 -15.75 -5.00 2.44
N CYS A 443 -15.01 -4.33 3.34
CA CYS A 443 -15.50 -3.93 4.67
C CYS A 443 -16.81 -3.13 4.55
N ASP A 444 -16.84 -2.08 3.72
CA ASP A 444 -17.99 -1.19 3.54
C ASP A 444 -19.20 -1.96 3.02
N TYR A 445 -19.04 -2.82 2.01
CA TYR A 445 -20.12 -3.68 1.51
C TYR A 445 -20.68 -4.61 2.59
N CYS A 446 -19.82 -5.30 3.34
CA CYS A 446 -20.26 -6.20 4.41
C CYS A 446 -21.02 -5.42 5.50
N THR A 447 -20.53 -4.24 5.89
CA THR A 447 -21.18 -3.40 6.90
C THR A 447 -22.52 -2.84 6.43
N GLU A 448 -22.64 -2.47 5.15
CA GLU A 448 -23.90 -2.01 4.55
C GLU A 448 -24.93 -3.14 4.49
N ARG A 449 -24.51 -4.37 4.16
CA ARG A 449 -25.41 -5.52 4.16
C ARG A 449 -25.90 -5.86 5.57
N VAL A 450 -25.02 -5.93 6.57
CA VAL A 450 -25.44 -6.13 7.97
C VAL A 450 -26.35 -4.97 8.43
N ALA A 451 -26.05 -3.73 8.05
CA ALA A 451 -26.90 -2.58 8.36
C ALA A 451 -28.31 -2.70 7.73
N SER A 452 -28.39 -3.18 6.49
CA SER A 452 -29.68 -3.42 5.81
C SER A 452 -30.51 -4.48 6.54
N LEU A 453 -29.89 -5.57 7.02
CA LEU A 453 -30.55 -6.62 7.83
C LEU A 453 -31.03 -6.12 9.19
N VAL A 454 -30.27 -5.21 9.81
CA VAL A 454 -30.68 -4.55 11.06
C VAL A 454 -31.88 -3.63 10.81
N SER A 455 -31.90 -2.92 9.68
CA SER A 455 -32.96 -1.96 9.35
C SER A 455 -34.29 -2.59 8.89
N THR A 456 -34.25 -3.83 8.36
CA THR A 456 -35.43 -4.49 7.77
C THR A 456 -36.44 -4.97 8.81
N GLN A 457 -36.07 -5.07 10.08
CA GLN A 457 -36.94 -5.50 11.19
C GLN A 457 -38.00 -4.45 11.59
N SER A 458 -38.49 -3.68 10.63
CA SER A 458 -39.33 -2.51 10.83
C SER A 458 -40.66 -2.82 11.56
N ASP A 459 -40.82 -2.10 12.68
CA ASP A 459 -42.03 -1.63 13.34
C ASP A 459 -43.10 -2.57 13.91
N LYS A 460 -43.16 -3.87 13.57
CA LYS A 460 -44.28 -4.72 13.99
C LYS A 460 -44.02 -5.62 15.20
N GLN A 461 -42.78 -6.02 15.46
CA GLN A 461 -42.46 -6.93 16.58
C GLN A 461 -41.82 -6.21 17.78
N THR A 462 -42.25 -6.61 18.97
CA THR A 462 -41.75 -6.06 20.24
C THR A 462 -40.43 -6.71 20.62
N ILE A 463 -39.35 -5.95 20.49
CA ILE A 463 -38.02 -6.40 20.91
C ILE A 463 -37.89 -6.22 22.42
N THR A 464 -37.36 -7.24 23.09
CA THR A 464 -37.08 -7.20 24.53
C THR A 464 -35.76 -6.49 24.84
N ALA A 465 -35.58 -6.03 26.09
CA ALA A 465 -34.33 -5.36 26.51
C ALA A 465 -33.09 -6.24 26.27
N ALA A 466 -33.19 -7.54 26.60
CA ALA A 466 -32.10 -8.50 26.43
C ALA A 466 -31.68 -8.65 24.96
N GLN A 467 -32.65 -8.66 24.05
CA GLN A 467 -32.42 -8.77 22.61
C GLN A 467 -31.73 -7.53 22.02
N VAL A 468 -32.02 -6.33 22.53
CA VAL A 468 -31.33 -5.10 22.10
C VAL A 468 -29.87 -5.08 22.60
N VAL A 469 -29.62 -5.59 23.80
CA VAL A 469 -28.25 -5.74 24.34
C VAL A 469 -27.46 -6.77 23.53
N GLU A 470 -28.08 -7.91 23.21
CA GLU A 470 -27.47 -8.93 22.35
C GLU A 470 -27.13 -8.39 20.96
N LEU A 471 -28.03 -7.60 20.37
CA LEU A 471 -27.77 -6.89 19.12
C LEU A 471 -26.60 -5.90 19.24
N SER A 472 -26.53 -5.14 20.35
CA SER A 472 -25.43 -4.20 20.60
C SER A 472 -24.09 -4.94 20.61
N ASN A 473 -24.01 -6.07 21.31
CA ASN A 473 -22.80 -6.89 21.39
C ASN A 473 -22.37 -7.44 20.02
N ILE A 474 -23.33 -7.91 19.21
CA ILE A 474 -23.04 -8.41 17.85
C ILE A 474 -22.53 -7.27 16.95
N VAL A 475 -23.20 -6.11 16.98
CA VAL A 475 -22.83 -4.94 16.17
C VAL A 475 -21.47 -4.39 16.58
N GLU A 476 -21.19 -4.28 17.88
CA GLU A 476 -19.90 -3.82 18.41
C GLU A 476 -18.77 -4.80 18.06
N GLY A 477 -18.97 -6.11 18.27
CA GLY A 477 -17.97 -7.13 17.95
C GLY A 477 -17.64 -7.20 16.45
N PHE A 478 -18.67 -7.10 15.59
CA PHE A 478 -18.47 -7.03 14.14
C PHE A 478 -17.76 -5.73 13.73
N THR A 479 -18.18 -4.59 14.28
CA THR A 479 -17.56 -3.30 13.96
C THR A 479 -16.10 -3.23 14.42
N GLU A 480 -15.78 -3.77 15.60
CA GLU A 480 -14.40 -3.85 16.08
C GLU A 480 -13.53 -4.70 15.15
N THR A 481 -14.06 -5.81 14.64
CA THR A 481 -13.34 -6.69 13.72
C THR A 481 -13.11 -6.04 12.36
N CYS A 482 -14.09 -5.30 11.85
CA CYS A 482 -13.94 -4.46 10.65
C CYS A 482 -12.92 -3.33 10.87
N GLU A 483 -12.98 -2.61 12.00
CA GLU A 483 -12.05 -1.52 12.34
C GLU A 483 -10.59 -2.03 12.49
N ARG A 484 -10.41 -3.20 13.12
CA ARG A 484 -9.10 -3.89 13.25
C ARG A 484 -8.53 -4.33 11.90
N THR A 485 -9.39 -4.63 10.94
CA THR A 485 -8.97 -5.09 9.61
C THR A 485 -8.72 -3.94 8.65
N CYS A 486 -9.55 -2.90 8.68
CA CYS A 486 -9.48 -1.74 7.81
C CYS A 486 -8.64 -0.57 8.38
N GLY A 487 -7.78 -0.82 9.39
CA GLY A 487 -6.80 0.16 9.89
C GLY A 487 -7.38 1.36 10.65
N GLY A 488 -8.51 1.17 11.33
CA GLY A 488 -9.16 2.20 12.16
C GLY A 488 -10.21 3.06 11.45
N ARG A 489 -10.56 2.77 10.20
CA ARG A 489 -11.70 3.44 9.53
C ARG A 489 -13.02 2.90 10.06
N GLN A 490 -13.83 3.77 10.66
CA GLN A 490 -15.12 3.41 11.22
C GLN A 490 -16.22 3.45 10.15
N SER A 491 -16.91 2.33 9.94
CA SER A 491 -18.12 2.28 9.09
C SER A 491 -19.32 2.87 9.84
N ALA A 492 -19.75 4.06 9.45
CA ALA A 492 -20.86 4.76 10.13
C ALA A 492 -22.25 4.14 9.86
N ALA A 493 -22.41 3.42 8.75
CA ALA A 493 -23.70 2.88 8.31
C ALA A 493 -24.32 1.91 9.33
N LEU A 494 -23.53 0.95 9.83
CA LEU A 494 -24.01 -0.03 10.80
C LEU A 494 -24.35 0.59 12.16
N LYS A 495 -23.47 1.47 12.67
CA LYS A 495 -23.72 2.23 13.91
C LYS A 495 -24.97 3.09 13.80
N ALA A 496 -25.23 3.69 12.63
CA ALA A 496 -26.44 4.47 12.37
C ALA A 496 -27.70 3.59 12.36
N ALA A 497 -27.66 2.43 11.67
CA ALA A 497 -28.77 1.48 11.64
C ALA A 497 -29.12 0.95 13.04
N PHE A 498 -28.11 0.58 13.83
CA PHE A 498 -28.30 0.20 15.24
C PHE A 498 -28.90 1.34 16.06
N LYS A 499 -28.39 2.57 15.93
CA LYS A 499 -28.91 3.74 16.67
C LYS A 499 -30.39 4.01 16.35
N ILE A 500 -30.82 3.82 15.10
CA ILE A 500 -32.23 3.94 14.72
C ILE A 500 -33.06 2.87 15.42
N GLN A 501 -32.63 1.60 15.37
CA GLN A 501 -33.39 0.50 15.96
C GLN A 501 -33.45 0.58 17.50
N ALA A 502 -32.33 0.85 18.14
CA ALA A 502 -32.26 1.06 19.58
C ALA A 502 -33.02 2.35 20.00
N GLY A 503 -33.02 3.39 19.17
CA GLY A 503 -33.84 4.59 19.36
C GLY A 503 -35.34 4.30 19.33
N ASN A 504 -35.80 3.48 18.39
CA ASN A 504 -37.20 3.03 18.31
C ASN A 504 -37.60 2.21 19.55
N TYR A 505 -36.72 1.33 20.03
CA TYR A 505 -36.92 0.61 21.30
C TYR A 505 -37.04 1.59 22.48
N VAL A 506 -36.08 2.50 22.64
CA VAL A 506 -36.07 3.50 23.73
C VAL A 506 -37.32 4.39 23.69
N HIS A 507 -37.81 4.75 22.50
CA HIS A 507 -39.06 5.48 22.33
C HIS A 507 -40.27 4.66 22.80
N ARG A 508 -40.42 3.41 22.35
CA ARG A 508 -41.50 2.51 22.80
C ARG A 508 -41.44 2.26 24.31
N PHE A 509 -40.24 2.01 24.83
CA PHE A 509 -39.97 1.87 26.27
C PHE A 509 -40.47 3.10 27.02
N HIS A 510 -40.13 4.30 26.56
CA HIS A 510 -40.56 5.55 27.19
C HIS A 510 -42.09 5.71 27.16
N VAL A 511 -42.73 5.52 26.01
CA VAL A 511 -44.19 5.64 25.86
C VAL A 511 -44.92 4.68 26.80
N GLN A 512 -44.48 3.42 26.91
CA GLN A 512 -45.07 2.44 27.82
C GLN A 512 -44.95 2.87 29.28
N ARG A 513 -43.77 3.34 29.72
CA ARG A 513 -43.55 3.77 31.11
C ARG A 513 -44.30 5.06 31.44
N LYS A 514 -44.37 6.00 30.49
CA LYS A 514 -45.15 7.24 30.62
C LYS A 514 -46.64 6.94 30.76
N ASN A 515 -47.19 6.05 29.94
CA ASN A 515 -48.58 5.63 30.02
C ASN A 515 -48.87 4.90 31.35
N LYS A 516 -48.00 3.97 31.76
CA LYS A 516 -48.12 3.29 33.06
C LYS A 516 -48.13 4.30 34.22
N LEU A 517 -47.25 5.29 34.19
CA LEU A 517 -47.20 6.34 35.20
C LEU A 517 -48.48 7.18 35.22
N GLN A 518 -49.02 7.57 34.07
CA GLN A 518 -50.26 8.34 33.99
C GLN A 518 -51.44 7.59 34.58
N ILE A 519 -51.60 6.30 34.23
CA ILE A 519 -52.67 5.44 34.77
C ILE A 519 -52.55 5.33 36.31
N LEU A 520 -51.34 5.15 36.82
CA LEU A 520 -51.09 5.03 38.26
C LEU A 520 -51.37 6.34 39.00
N LEU A 521 -50.99 7.49 38.43
CA LEU A 521 -51.29 8.80 39.00
C LEU A 521 -52.80 9.08 39.00
N ASP A 522 -53.52 8.65 37.96
CA ASP A 522 -54.96 8.86 37.88
C ASP A 522 -55.76 8.04 38.89
N ALA A 523 -55.25 6.86 39.25
CA ALA A 523 -55.81 6.00 40.28
C ALA A 523 -55.35 6.37 41.71
N GLU A 524 -54.46 7.35 41.87
CA GLU A 524 -53.82 7.65 43.15
C GLU A 524 -54.76 8.36 44.13
N THR A 525 -54.82 7.86 45.37
CA THR A 525 -55.71 8.39 46.42
C THR A 525 -54.99 9.33 47.40
N TRP A 526 -53.68 9.51 47.25
CA TRP A 526 -52.84 10.40 48.06
C TRP A 526 -52.87 10.04 49.55
N LYS A 527 -52.82 8.74 49.84
CA LYS A 527 -52.66 8.19 51.19
C LYS A 527 -51.22 7.75 51.41
N VAL A 528 -50.83 7.65 52.69
CA VAL A 528 -49.54 7.08 53.08
C VAL A 528 -49.49 5.63 52.60
N ALA A 529 -48.50 5.31 51.77
CA ALA A 529 -48.24 3.97 51.28
C ALA A 529 -47.15 3.30 52.10
N GLU A 530 -47.28 1.98 52.30
CA GLU A 530 -46.23 1.16 52.87
C GLU A 530 -45.10 0.98 51.86
N VAL A 531 -43.85 1.06 52.33
CA VAL A 531 -42.64 0.99 51.53
C VAL A 531 -42.08 -0.44 51.55
N PRO A 532 -42.07 -1.13 50.40
CA PRO A 532 -41.36 -2.40 50.26
C PRO A 532 -39.84 -2.24 50.42
N SER A 533 -39.18 -3.26 50.98
CA SER A 533 -37.73 -3.28 51.18
C SER A 533 -36.93 -3.15 49.88
N GLU A 534 -37.45 -3.67 48.75
CA GLU A 534 -36.86 -3.52 47.42
C GLU A 534 -36.67 -2.05 47.01
N ILE A 535 -37.64 -1.19 47.33
CA ILE A 535 -37.63 0.23 46.96
C ILE A 535 -36.66 1.00 47.85
N GLN A 536 -36.60 0.64 49.15
CA GLN A 536 -35.59 1.20 50.05
C GLN A 536 -34.18 0.88 49.55
N MET A 537 -33.91 -0.36 49.12
CA MET A 537 -32.61 -0.72 48.54
C MET A 537 -32.27 0.07 47.27
N LEU A 538 -33.24 0.32 46.39
CA LEU A 538 -33.03 1.14 45.20
C LEU A 538 -32.64 2.58 45.56
N VAL A 539 -33.30 3.16 46.56
CA VAL A 539 -33.00 4.51 47.06
C VAL A 539 -31.64 4.56 47.75
N ASP A 540 -31.28 3.55 48.53
CA ASP A 540 -29.97 3.45 49.18
C ASP A 540 -28.84 3.35 48.13
N LYS A 541 -29.04 2.55 47.07
CA LYS A 541 -28.10 2.47 45.92
C LYS A 541 -27.97 3.80 45.19
N LEU A 542 -29.09 4.50 44.94
CA LEU A 542 -29.08 5.85 44.36
C LEU A 542 -28.32 6.85 45.25
N ALA A 543 -28.48 6.75 46.58
CA ALA A 543 -27.81 7.63 47.54
C ALA A 543 -26.30 7.41 47.60
N LEU A 544 -25.84 6.17 47.41
CA LEU A 544 -24.42 5.81 47.33
C LEU A 544 -23.75 6.26 46.02
N GLY A 545 -24.54 6.63 45.01
CA GLY A 545 -24.05 7.06 43.69
C GLY A 545 -23.47 5.92 42.86
N GLU A 546 -23.75 4.66 43.21
CA GLU A 546 -23.32 3.51 42.42
C GLU A 546 -24.20 3.34 41.18
N PRO A 547 -23.63 3.00 40.01
CA PRO A 547 -24.42 2.77 38.80
C PRO A 547 -25.34 1.57 39.02
N ILE A 548 -26.64 1.78 38.84
CA ILE A 548 -27.64 0.71 38.97
C ILE A 548 -27.52 -0.22 37.77
N LYS A 549 -26.83 -1.35 37.95
CA LYS A 549 -26.60 -2.37 36.91
C LYS A 549 -27.77 -3.33 36.72
N SER A 550 -28.60 -3.53 37.75
CA SER A 550 -29.76 -4.42 37.69
C SER A 550 -30.82 -4.01 38.72
N LEU A 551 -32.08 -4.27 38.36
CA LEU A 551 -33.20 -4.14 39.28
C LEU A 551 -33.22 -5.36 40.22
N PRO A 552 -33.55 -5.19 41.51
CA PRO A 552 -33.93 -6.31 42.36
C PRO A 552 -35.12 -7.04 41.72
N CYS A 553 -34.97 -8.34 41.45
CA CYS A 553 -36.10 -9.18 41.04
C CYS A 553 -37.10 -9.29 42.20
N SER A 554 -38.39 -9.40 41.86
CA SER A 554 -39.38 -9.90 42.83
C SER A 554 -38.87 -11.24 43.38
N PRO A 555 -38.97 -11.51 44.69
CA PRO A 555 -38.41 -12.71 45.28
C PRO A 555 -38.96 -13.97 44.61
N THR A 556 -38.07 -14.78 44.07
CA THR A 556 -38.35 -16.14 43.61
C THR A 556 -38.57 -17.05 44.82
N GLU A 557 -39.34 -18.14 44.70
CA GLU A 557 -39.66 -19.04 45.82
C GLU A 557 -38.42 -19.60 46.55
N GLU A 558 -37.26 -19.63 45.89
CA GLU A 558 -35.97 -20.02 46.47
C GLU A 558 -35.40 -18.99 47.47
N ASP A 559 -35.67 -17.69 47.30
CA ASP A 559 -35.18 -16.61 48.17
C ASP A 559 -35.88 -16.57 49.54
N ILE A 560 -37.04 -17.22 49.65
CA ILE A 560 -37.82 -17.34 50.89
C ILE A 560 -37.07 -18.25 51.89
N THR A 561 -36.28 -19.20 51.41
CA THR A 561 -35.54 -20.16 52.24
C THR A 561 -34.25 -19.61 52.84
N THR A 562 -33.66 -18.56 52.24
CA THR A 562 -32.37 -17.98 52.67
C THR A 562 -32.50 -16.72 53.54
N ASN A 563 -33.72 -16.30 53.89
CA ASN A 563 -33.99 -15.24 54.87
C ASN A 563 -33.32 -13.87 54.55
N LYS A 564 -32.91 -13.61 53.29
CA LYS A 564 -32.17 -12.40 52.90
C LYS A 564 -33.03 -11.14 52.68
N TYR A 565 -34.36 -11.27 52.57
CA TYR A 565 -35.27 -10.15 52.25
C TYR A 565 -36.48 -9.99 53.18
N ASN A 566 -36.48 -10.63 54.35
CA ASN A 566 -37.63 -10.60 55.26
C ASN A 566 -37.62 -9.35 56.18
N VAL A 567 -37.54 -8.16 55.59
CA VAL A 567 -37.70 -6.88 56.32
C VAL A 567 -39.15 -6.45 56.17
N LYS A 568 -39.86 -6.31 57.31
CA LYS A 568 -41.24 -5.82 57.34
C LYS A 568 -41.35 -4.49 56.58
N PRO A 569 -42.39 -4.30 55.76
CA PRO A 569 -42.62 -3.04 55.05
C PRO A 569 -42.72 -1.89 56.06
N SER A 570 -41.97 -0.81 55.80
CA SER A 570 -41.96 0.37 56.67
C SER A 570 -43.00 1.39 56.20
N PRO A 571 -43.64 2.15 57.10
CA PRO A 571 -44.61 3.17 56.70
C PRO A 571 -43.96 4.45 56.12
N TYR A 572 -42.63 4.51 56.09
CA TYR A 572 -41.85 5.64 55.60
C TYR A 572 -40.59 5.15 54.88
N LEU A 573 -40.11 5.97 53.94
CA LEU A 573 -38.82 5.83 53.27
C LEU A 573 -37.75 6.56 54.11
N ARG A 574 -36.58 5.93 54.29
CA ARG A 574 -35.47 6.53 55.08
C ARG A 574 -34.41 7.10 54.14
N ILE A 575 -34.07 8.37 54.30
CA ILE A 575 -32.99 9.03 53.55
C ILE A 575 -32.07 9.71 54.55
N GLY A 576 -30.88 9.15 54.74
CA GLY A 576 -29.98 9.55 55.82
C GLY A 576 -30.70 9.50 57.18
N ASN A 577 -30.79 10.64 57.87
CA ASN A 577 -31.47 10.77 59.16
C ASN A 577 -32.95 11.18 59.08
N GLN A 578 -33.51 11.37 57.87
CA GLN A 578 -34.89 11.84 57.70
C GLN A 578 -35.85 10.72 57.29
N GLN A 579 -37.08 10.80 57.81
CA GLN A 579 -38.20 9.95 57.45
C GLN A 579 -39.07 10.67 56.41
N TYR A 580 -39.39 9.97 55.31
CA TYR A 580 -40.21 10.47 54.21
C TYR A 580 -41.47 9.61 54.10
N TYR A 581 -42.62 10.19 54.43
CA TYR A 581 -43.91 9.56 54.18
C TYR A 581 -44.31 9.81 52.74
N THR A 582 -44.56 8.73 51.99
CA THR A 582 -44.70 8.77 50.54
C THR A 582 -45.99 8.10 50.08
N VAL A 583 -46.34 8.36 48.82
CA VAL A 583 -47.55 7.89 48.16
C VAL A 583 -47.21 6.71 47.23
N GLY A 584 -48.17 5.83 46.95
CA GLY A 584 -47.95 4.61 46.15
C GLY A 584 -47.42 4.89 44.74
N ALA A 585 -47.96 5.90 44.07
CA ALA A 585 -47.48 6.36 42.76
C ALA A 585 -45.99 6.77 42.77
N LEU A 586 -45.49 7.36 43.87
CA LEU A 586 -44.08 7.74 43.99
C LEU A 586 -43.18 6.50 44.10
N LEU A 587 -43.61 5.47 44.83
CA LEU A 587 -42.87 4.22 44.99
C LEU A 587 -42.68 3.52 43.65
N ILE A 588 -43.73 3.44 42.85
CA ILE A 588 -43.64 2.87 41.50
C ILE A 588 -42.81 3.79 40.60
N PHE A 589 -42.92 5.11 40.75
CA PHE A 589 -42.07 6.06 40.02
C PHE A 589 -40.59 5.84 40.31
N ILE A 590 -40.17 5.59 41.55
CA ILE A 590 -38.77 5.26 41.90
C ILE A 590 -38.29 4.01 41.15
N ARG A 591 -39.13 2.97 41.07
CA ARG A 591 -38.84 1.78 40.28
C ARG A 591 -38.70 2.10 38.80
N LEU A 592 -39.60 2.92 38.24
CA LEU A 592 -39.50 3.37 36.86
C LEU A 592 -38.20 4.13 36.60
N VAL A 593 -37.85 5.11 37.44
CA VAL A 593 -36.58 5.86 37.34
C VAL A 593 -35.37 4.91 37.35
N SER A 594 -35.41 3.88 38.18
CA SER A 594 -34.36 2.85 38.24
C SER A 594 -34.27 2.03 36.95
N GLU A 595 -35.41 1.70 36.31
CA GLU A 595 -35.42 1.07 34.97
C GLU A 595 -34.74 1.95 33.90
N TYR A 596 -34.90 3.28 33.96
CA TYR A 596 -34.18 4.20 33.06
C TYR A 596 -32.67 4.21 33.34
N CYS A 597 -32.26 4.09 34.61
CA CYS A 597 -30.84 4.03 34.98
C CYS A 597 -30.19 2.75 34.45
N VAL A 598 -30.87 1.60 34.56
CA VAL A 598 -30.40 0.32 33.97
C VAL A 598 -30.34 0.42 32.44
N CYS A 599 -31.39 0.91 31.79
CA CYS A 599 -31.41 1.11 30.34
C CYS A 599 -30.28 2.03 29.84
N SER A 600 -29.93 3.07 30.59
CA SER A 600 -28.79 3.93 30.26
C SER A 600 -27.42 3.26 30.41
N TYR A 601 -27.30 2.30 31.34
CA TYR A 601 -26.08 1.51 31.53
C TYR A 601 -25.91 0.46 30.42
N ASP A 602 -27.00 -0.21 30.06
CA ASP A 602 -27.03 -1.23 29.00
C ASP A 602 -26.84 -0.61 27.60
N LEU A 603 -27.36 0.60 27.38
CA LEU A 603 -27.30 1.32 26.10
C LEU A 603 -26.62 2.68 26.23
N GLN A 604 -25.31 2.67 26.53
CA GLN A 604 -24.52 3.89 26.74
C GLN A 604 -24.59 4.84 25.53
N LEU A 605 -24.64 4.30 24.31
CA LEU A 605 -24.76 5.10 23.07
C LEU A 605 -26.02 5.98 23.03
N LEU A 606 -27.11 5.56 23.69
CA LEU A 606 -28.37 6.29 23.76
C LEU A 606 -28.62 6.96 25.11
N ALA A 607 -27.65 6.96 26.02
CA ALA A 607 -27.76 7.61 27.33
C ALA A 607 -28.30 9.07 27.26
N PRO A 608 -27.92 9.93 26.29
CA PRO A 608 -28.49 11.28 26.19
C PRO A 608 -29.98 11.29 25.84
N MET A 609 -30.44 10.35 25.01
CA MET A 609 -31.86 10.20 24.67
C MET A 609 -32.65 9.70 25.87
N VAL A 610 -32.11 8.72 26.60
CA VAL A 610 -32.71 8.18 27.84
C VAL A 610 -32.81 9.27 28.91
N ALA A 611 -31.80 10.13 29.04
CA ALA A 611 -31.81 11.27 29.97
C ALA A 611 -32.93 12.28 29.65
N LYS A 612 -33.13 12.60 28.36
CA LYS A 612 -34.24 13.46 27.91
C LYS A 612 -35.60 12.83 28.19
N ASN A 613 -35.74 11.52 27.95
CA ASN A 613 -36.97 10.78 28.25
C ASN A 613 -37.27 10.73 29.75
N LEU A 614 -36.25 10.58 30.60
CA LEU A 614 -36.41 10.64 32.06
C LEU A 614 -36.82 12.04 32.52
N THR A 615 -36.27 13.08 31.90
CA THR A 615 -36.68 14.47 32.14
C THR A 615 -38.16 14.67 31.79
N ASP A 616 -38.62 14.14 30.64
CA ASP A 616 -40.04 14.19 30.25
C ASP A 616 -40.94 13.39 31.21
N LEU A 617 -40.46 12.26 31.73
CA LEU A 617 -41.18 11.48 32.73
C LEU A 617 -41.36 12.26 34.05
N LEU A 618 -40.31 12.95 34.52
CA LEU A 618 -40.38 13.83 35.69
C LEU A 618 -41.34 15.02 35.46
N LYS A 619 -41.31 15.64 34.27
CA LYS A 619 -42.27 16.69 33.89
C LYS A 619 -43.70 16.18 33.89
N THR A 620 -43.91 14.97 33.39
CA THR A 620 -45.23 14.32 33.38
C THR A 620 -45.73 14.07 34.80
N PHE A 621 -44.87 13.59 35.70
CA PHE A 621 -45.21 13.44 37.12
C PHE A 621 -45.61 14.78 37.75
N ASN A 622 -44.81 15.83 37.55
CA ASN A 622 -45.08 17.16 38.11
C ASN A 622 -46.40 17.76 37.58
N SER A 623 -46.55 17.80 36.26
CA SER A 623 -47.73 18.34 35.59
C SER A 623 -49.00 17.61 36.01
N ARG A 624 -48.97 16.28 36.02
CA ARG A 624 -50.15 15.49 36.39
C ARG A 624 -50.47 15.60 37.88
N SER A 625 -49.46 15.60 38.75
CA SER A 625 -49.65 15.84 40.19
C SER A 625 -50.29 17.21 40.46
N CYS A 626 -49.85 18.25 39.75
CA CYS A 626 -50.44 19.59 39.85
C CYS A 626 -51.92 19.59 39.41
N GLN A 627 -52.25 18.95 38.28
CA GLN A 627 -53.64 18.83 37.82
C GLN A 627 -54.54 18.05 38.79
N LEU A 628 -54.02 16.96 39.38
CA LEU A 628 -54.77 16.11 40.28
C LEU A 628 -55.01 16.78 41.63
N VAL A 629 -54.00 17.45 42.19
CA VAL A 629 -54.01 18.02 43.54
C VAL A 629 -54.47 19.48 43.55
N LEU A 630 -53.84 20.38 42.79
CA LEU A 630 -54.22 21.80 42.72
C LEU A 630 -55.40 22.04 41.78
N GLY A 631 -55.44 21.33 40.66
CA GLY A 631 -56.52 21.42 39.66
C GLY A 631 -57.79 20.65 40.02
N ALA A 632 -57.84 20.05 41.21
CA ALA A 632 -58.94 19.21 41.69
C ALA A 632 -59.32 18.02 40.78
N GLY A 633 -58.41 17.60 39.89
CA GLY A 633 -58.63 16.48 38.97
C GLY A 633 -58.88 15.16 39.69
N ALA A 634 -58.24 14.95 40.85
CA ALA A 634 -58.36 13.72 41.63
C ALA A 634 -59.79 13.46 42.17
N LEU A 635 -60.64 14.49 42.23
CA LEU A 635 -62.06 14.30 42.57
C LEU A 635 -62.81 13.50 41.50
N ARG A 636 -62.42 13.64 40.22
CA ARG A 636 -63.06 12.98 39.07
C ARG A 636 -62.40 11.65 38.73
N THR A 637 -61.06 11.59 38.76
CA THR A 637 -60.31 10.40 38.33
C THR A 637 -60.12 9.36 39.45
N ALA A 638 -59.74 9.78 40.65
CA ALA A 638 -59.47 8.89 41.78
C ALA A 638 -60.68 8.67 42.71
N GLY A 639 -61.83 9.31 42.43
CA GLY A 639 -63.06 9.17 43.22
C GLY A 639 -62.99 9.79 44.62
N LEU A 640 -62.07 10.72 44.87
CA LEU A 640 -61.97 11.41 46.16
C LEU A 640 -63.15 12.37 46.35
N LYS A 641 -63.76 12.38 47.55
CA LYS A 641 -64.87 13.31 47.86
C LYS A 641 -64.39 14.75 48.07
N THR A 642 -63.22 14.92 48.70
CA THR A 642 -62.61 16.22 48.99
C THR A 642 -61.09 16.11 49.02
N ILE A 643 -60.39 17.16 48.62
CA ILE A 643 -58.93 17.27 48.76
C ILE A 643 -58.64 17.84 50.15
N THR A 644 -58.01 17.02 50.99
CA THR A 644 -57.68 17.38 52.38
C THR A 644 -56.30 18.03 52.47
N SER A 645 -56.02 18.74 53.58
CA SER A 645 -54.69 19.27 53.86
C SER A 645 -53.61 18.18 53.89
N THR A 646 -53.96 16.97 54.33
CA THR A 646 -53.06 15.79 54.31
C THR A 646 -52.65 15.43 52.88
N ASN A 647 -53.58 15.45 51.93
CA ASN A 647 -53.27 15.15 50.52
C ASN A 647 -52.31 16.20 49.92
N LEU A 648 -52.51 17.49 50.23
CA LEU A 648 -51.64 18.58 49.78
C LEU A 648 -50.21 18.41 50.33
N VAL A 649 -50.11 18.05 51.60
CA VAL A 649 -48.83 17.89 52.29
C VAL A 649 -48.10 16.63 51.84
N LEU A 650 -48.80 15.52 51.62
CA LEU A 650 -48.23 14.29 51.04
C LEU A 650 -47.76 14.51 49.60
N ALA A 651 -48.49 15.28 48.81
CA ALA A 651 -48.06 15.69 47.48
C ALA A 651 -46.78 16.53 47.55
N SER A 652 -46.74 17.55 48.43
CA SER A 652 -45.54 18.35 48.66
C SER A 652 -44.34 17.48 49.06
N ARG A 653 -44.51 16.57 50.02
CA ARG A 653 -43.43 15.67 50.49
C ARG A 653 -42.93 14.73 49.40
N SER A 654 -43.83 14.23 48.55
CA SER A 654 -43.48 13.39 47.40
C SER A 654 -42.66 14.16 46.36
N LEU A 655 -42.99 15.43 46.10
CA LEU A 655 -42.21 16.28 45.19
C LEU A 655 -40.86 16.69 45.79
N GLN A 656 -40.79 16.94 47.10
CA GLN A 656 -39.53 17.22 47.80
C GLN A 656 -38.55 16.04 47.67
N PHE A 657 -39.06 14.81 47.74
CA PHE A 657 -38.25 13.63 47.47
C PHE A 657 -37.70 13.63 46.04
N LEU A 658 -38.52 13.95 45.03
CA LEU A 658 -38.06 14.04 43.65
C LEU A 658 -36.98 15.10 43.45
N VAL A 659 -37.10 16.27 44.10
CA VAL A 659 -36.06 17.29 44.09
C VAL A 659 -34.74 16.75 44.65
N TRP A 660 -34.79 15.97 45.72
CA TRP A 660 -33.59 15.32 46.28
C TRP A 660 -32.97 14.28 45.31
N THR A 661 -33.79 13.54 44.55
CA THR A 661 -33.27 12.55 43.59
C THR A 661 -32.61 13.17 42.35
N ILE A 662 -32.98 14.39 41.94
CA ILE A 662 -32.51 14.99 40.68
C ILE A 662 -30.97 15.14 40.62
N PRO A 663 -30.28 15.68 41.63
CA PRO A 663 -28.82 15.75 41.64
C PRO A 663 -28.13 14.39 41.50
N LEU A 664 -28.69 13.33 42.11
CA LEU A 664 -28.16 11.97 42.03
C LEU A 664 -28.29 11.42 40.61
N LEU A 665 -29.44 11.64 39.97
CA LEU A 665 -29.68 11.26 38.57
C LEU A 665 -28.75 12.03 37.62
N LYS A 666 -28.56 13.33 37.84
CA LYS A 666 -27.58 14.13 37.07
C LYS A 666 -26.18 13.53 37.18
N GLY A 667 -25.76 13.10 38.37
CA GLY A 667 -24.48 12.43 38.61
C GLY A 667 -24.33 11.13 37.81
N HIS A 668 -25.34 10.26 37.86
CA HIS A 668 -25.37 8.99 37.10
C HIS A 668 -25.24 9.23 35.59
N PHE A 669 -26.08 10.08 35.01
CA PHE A 669 -26.03 10.34 33.57
C PHE A 669 -24.77 11.08 33.13
N LYS A 670 -24.19 11.97 33.96
CA LYS A 670 -22.92 12.64 33.66
C LYS A 670 -21.73 11.67 33.58
N SER A 671 -21.81 10.52 34.27
CA SER A 671 -20.79 9.47 34.14
C SER A 671 -20.85 8.74 32.78
N LEU A 672 -22.02 8.75 32.13
CA LEU A 672 -22.31 8.02 30.90
C LEU A 672 -22.33 8.91 29.65
N THR A 673 -22.61 10.21 29.80
CA THR A 673 -22.65 11.18 28.69
C THR A 673 -21.93 12.47 29.04
N ASN A 674 -21.27 13.06 28.04
CA ASN A 674 -20.62 14.36 28.12
C ASN A 674 -21.55 15.52 27.71
N GLU A 675 -22.81 15.24 27.33
CA GLU A 675 -23.79 16.27 26.97
C GLU A 675 -24.32 17.05 28.19
N ALA A 676 -24.67 18.32 27.99
CA ALA A 676 -25.22 19.17 29.04
C ALA A 676 -26.65 18.71 29.44
N LEU A 677 -26.83 18.40 30.72
CA LEU A 677 -28.08 17.89 31.30
C LEU A 677 -29.01 19.00 31.82
N SER A 678 -29.10 20.13 31.11
CA SER A 678 -29.86 21.33 31.53
C SER A 678 -31.36 21.08 31.71
N GLY A 679 -31.91 20.05 31.04
CA GLY A 679 -33.31 19.65 31.19
C GLY A 679 -33.70 19.32 32.65
N PHE A 680 -32.78 18.74 33.42
CA PHE A 680 -33.03 18.43 34.83
C PHE A 680 -33.06 19.69 35.72
N ASP A 681 -32.30 20.74 35.38
CA ASP A 681 -32.32 22.01 36.13
C ASP A 681 -33.68 22.70 36.02
N VAL A 682 -34.27 22.70 34.82
CA VAL A 682 -35.62 23.25 34.59
C VAL A 682 -36.66 22.47 35.40
N VAL A 683 -36.57 21.14 35.39
CA VAL A 683 -37.49 20.28 36.17
C VAL A 683 -37.35 20.51 37.68
N GLU A 684 -36.14 20.70 38.18
CA GLU A 684 -35.88 21.00 39.59
C GLU A 684 -36.54 22.33 40.01
N GLN A 685 -36.43 23.36 39.17
CA GLN A 685 -37.08 24.65 39.38
C GLN A 685 -38.61 24.54 39.34
N ASP A 686 -39.16 23.82 38.36
CA ASP A 686 -40.60 23.61 38.20
C ASP A 686 -41.22 22.85 39.38
N LEU A 687 -40.54 21.80 39.86
CA LEU A 687 -40.93 21.05 41.06
C LEU A 687 -40.88 21.94 42.30
N GLY A 688 -39.82 22.73 42.47
CA GLY A 688 -39.67 23.68 43.57
C GLY A 688 -40.77 24.74 43.57
N HIS A 689 -41.18 25.25 42.41
CA HIS A 689 -42.30 26.17 42.29
C HIS A 689 -43.63 25.53 42.70
N HIS A 690 -43.88 24.29 42.25
CA HIS A 690 -45.10 23.56 42.61
C HIS A 690 -45.18 23.27 44.12
N ILE A 691 -44.06 22.93 44.77
CA ILE A 691 -43.98 22.76 46.24
C ILE A 691 -44.42 24.04 46.96
N ARG A 692 -43.88 25.20 46.57
CA ARG A 692 -44.27 26.50 47.15
C ARG A 692 -45.74 26.83 46.92
N GLN A 693 -46.31 26.48 45.76
CA GLN A 693 -47.73 26.66 45.49
C GLN A 693 -48.61 25.80 46.39
N LEU A 694 -48.22 24.54 46.65
CA LEU A 694 -48.92 23.66 47.57
C LEU A 694 -48.89 24.20 49.00
N GLU A 695 -47.72 24.63 49.49
CA GLU A 695 -47.58 25.25 50.81
C GLU A 695 -48.43 26.52 50.94
N THR A 696 -48.38 27.41 49.94
CA THR A 696 -49.21 28.62 49.89
C THR A 696 -50.69 28.29 49.89
N LYS A 697 -51.10 27.21 49.20
CA LYS A 697 -52.50 26.76 49.18
C LYS A 697 -52.95 26.26 50.56
N VAL A 698 -52.11 25.52 51.28
CA VAL A 698 -52.39 25.09 52.67
C VAL A 698 -52.59 26.31 53.58
N VAL A 699 -51.68 27.29 53.51
CA VAL A 699 -51.80 28.56 54.26
C VAL A 699 -53.08 29.30 53.89
N THR A 700 -53.41 29.37 52.60
CA THR A 700 -54.61 30.08 52.12
C THR A 700 -55.89 29.41 52.60
N ILE A 701 -55.97 28.08 52.54
CA ILE A 701 -57.12 27.32 53.06
C ILE A 701 -57.27 27.58 54.56
N MET A 702 -56.18 27.50 55.32
CA MET A 702 -56.22 27.76 56.76
C MET A 702 -56.64 29.20 57.05
N ASN A 703 -56.08 30.18 56.33
CA ASN A 703 -56.46 31.57 56.46
C ASN A 703 -57.95 31.78 56.20
N THR A 704 -58.54 31.21 55.15
CA THR A 704 -59.99 31.30 54.88
C THR A 704 -60.79 30.71 56.04
N LEU A 705 -60.46 29.49 56.50
CA LEU A 705 -61.14 28.85 57.62
C LEU A 705 -61.07 29.67 58.92
N LEU A 706 -59.92 30.28 59.21
CA LEU A 706 -59.75 31.17 60.36
C LEU A 706 -60.55 32.47 60.18
N GLY A 707 -60.57 33.03 58.97
CA GLY A 707 -61.35 34.22 58.64
C GLY A 707 -62.83 34.06 58.82
N ASP A 708 -63.39 32.97 58.31
CA ASP A 708 -64.83 32.71 58.39
C ASP A 708 -65.26 32.62 59.87
N GLN A 709 -64.46 31.95 60.71
CA GLN A 709 -64.73 31.90 62.15
C GLN A 709 -64.54 33.25 62.84
N LEU A 710 -63.56 34.07 62.43
CA LEU A 710 -63.32 35.40 63.00
C LEU A 710 -64.33 36.46 62.51
N ASN A 711 -64.93 36.30 61.34
CA ASN A 711 -65.97 37.20 60.83
C ASN A 711 -67.30 37.01 61.55
N GLU A 712 -67.58 35.80 62.04
CA GLU A 712 -68.76 35.47 62.85
C GLU A 712 -68.54 35.66 64.36
N TRP A 713 -67.36 36.13 64.76
CA TRP A 713 -66.98 36.29 66.17
C TRP A 713 -67.45 37.64 66.72
N ASP A 714 -67.95 37.61 67.96
CA ASP A 714 -68.38 38.76 68.74
C ASP A 714 -67.81 38.63 70.15
N ALA A 715 -67.26 39.72 70.70
CA ALA A 715 -66.54 39.74 71.97
C ALA A 715 -67.51 39.74 73.17
N LYS A 716 -68.24 38.64 73.34
CA LYS A 716 -69.24 38.44 74.41
C LYS A 716 -68.98 37.14 75.17
N PRO A 717 -69.30 37.09 76.48
CA PRO A 717 -69.33 35.83 77.23
C PRO A 717 -70.32 34.83 76.57
N PRO A 718 -70.03 33.52 76.55
CA PRO A 718 -68.99 32.80 77.30
C PRO A 718 -67.62 32.71 76.61
N VAL A 719 -66.55 32.83 77.40
CA VAL A 719 -65.16 32.57 76.96
C VAL A 719 -64.74 31.16 77.38
N PRO A 720 -64.11 30.34 76.52
CA PRO A 720 -63.79 30.60 75.12
C PRO A 720 -65.03 30.49 74.22
N SER A 721 -65.19 31.44 73.30
CA SER A 721 -66.29 31.45 72.32
C SER A 721 -66.27 30.21 71.42
N LYS A 722 -67.43 29.90 70.82
CA LYS A 722 -67.57 28.80 69.86
C LYS A 722 -66.59 28.93 68.71
N GLN A 723 -66.36 30.15 68.25
CA GLN A 723 -65.48 30.54 67.15
C GLN A 723 -64.01 30.26 67.51
N PHE A 724 -63.53 30.68 68.69
CA PHE A 724 -62.16 30.40 69.13
C PHE A 724 -61.92 28.90 69.41
N ARG A 725 -62.92 28.16 69.91
CA ARG A 725 -62.83 26.69 70.02
C ARG A 725 -62.72 26.01 68.65
N ASN A 726 -63.47 26.49 67.65
CA ASN A 726 -63.39 25.98 66.28
C ASN A 726 -62.04 26.31 65.63
N ILE A 727 -61.49 27.51 65.86
CA ILE A 727 -60.15 27.91 65.41
C ILE A 727 -59.08 26.99 65.99
N SER A 728 -59.09 26.76 67.31
CA SER A 728 -58.19 25.83 67.98
C SER A 728 -58.32 24.40 67.42
N ARG A 729 -59.57 23.94 67.17
CA ARG A 729 -59.82 22.63 66.54
C ARG A 729 -59.27 22.53 65.12
N HIS A 730 -59.43 23.57 64.29
CA HIS A 730 -58.89 23.58 62.92
C HIS A 730 -57.35 23.56 62.92
N LEU A 731 -56.72 24.30 63.83
CA LEU A 731 -55.25 24.34 63.97
C LEU A 731 -54.69 23.01 64.49
N THR A 732 -55.39 22.35 65.41
CA THR A 732 -55.01 21.03 65.93
C THR A 732 -55.12 19.96 64.84
N LYS A 733 -56.22 19.97 64.06
CA LYS A 733 -56.40 19.06 62.92
C LYS A 733 -55.35 19.27 61.82
N LEU A 734 -54.98 20.53 61.55
CA LEU A 734 -53.88 20.83 60.63
C LEU A 734 -52.56 20.28 61.17
N HIS A 735 -52.32 20.40 62.49
CA HIS A 735 -51.08 19.94 63.11
C HIS A 735 -50.97 18.42 63.02
N GLU A 736 -52.05 17.68 63.32
CA GLU A 736 -52.12 16.23 63.15
C GLU A 736 -51.83 15.80 61.70
N ALA A 737 -52.34 16.54 60.71
CA ALA A 737 -52.12 16.24 59.30
C ALA A 737 -50.69 16.56 58.81
N VAL A 738 -50.07 17.61 59.35
CA VAL A 738 -48.78 18.15 58.88
C VAL A 738 -47.59 17.56 59.64
N SER A 739 -47.70 17.40 60.97
CA SER A 739 -46.62 16.90 61.83
C SER A 739 -46.20 15.46 61.53
N LEU A 740 -47.12 14.65 60.99
CA LEU A 740 -46.84 13.28 60.59
C LEU A 740 -46.03 13.17 59.30
N VAL A 741 -45.93 14.23 58.49
CA VAL A 741 -45.41 14.15 57.11
C VAL A 741 -44.24 15.11 56.86
N LEU A 742 -44.29 16.32 57.42
CA LEU A 742 -43.28 17.36 57.20
C LEU A 742 -42.25 17.43 58.34
N PRO A 743 -40.98 17.80 58.05
CA PRO A 743 -39.98 18.06 59.07
C PRO A 743 -40.36 19.22 59.98
N GLN A 744 -39.96 19.16 61.26
CA GLN A 744 -40.34 20.13 62.29
C GLN A 744 -40.02 21.59 61.95
N GLY A 745 -38.94 21.84 61.20
CA GLY A 745 -38.61 23.19 60.70
C GLY A 745 -39.68 23.76 59.76
N GLN A 746 -40.11 22.99 58.75
CA GLN A 746 -41.14 23.43 57.81
C GLN A 746 -42.51 23.58 58.47
N VAL A 747 -42.83 22.74 59.47
CA VAL A 747 -44.04 22.89 60.28
C VAL A 747 -44.01 24.22 61.03
N THR A 748 -42.86 24.58 61.62
CA THR A 748 -42.67 25.86 62.32
C THR A 748 -42.90 27.04 61.39
N ASP A 749 -42.27 27.04 60.22
CA ASP A 749 -42.40 28.12 59.21
C ASP A 749 -43.86 28.29 58.75
N LEU A 750 -44.55 27.18 58.49
CA LEU A 750 -45.96 27.19 58.08
C LEU A 750 -46.84 27.87 59.14
N TYR A 751 -46.65 27.49 60.40
CA TYR A 751 -47.43 28.02 61.51
C TYR A 751 -47.05 29.44 61.88
N GLU A 752 -45.80 29.87 61.66
CA GLU A 752 -45.40 31.28 61.83
C GLU A 752 -46.18 32.17 60.85
N VAL A 753 -46.28 31.75 59.58
CA VAL A 753 -47.05 32.47 58.57
C VAL A 753 -48.55 32.47 58.92
N ILE A 754 -49.11 31.34 59.35
CA ILE A 754 -50.52 31.26 59.79
C ILE A 754 -50.75 32.16 61.02
N HIS A 755 -49.84 32.15 62.00
CA HIS A 755 -49.93 32.95 63.20
C HIS A 755 -49.87 34.45 62.88
N LYS A 756 -48.95 34.89 62.01
CA LYS A 756 -48.88 36.28 61.54
C LYS A 756 -50.18 36.71 60.84
N ASN A 757 -50.73 35.85 59.99
CA ASN A 757 -52.01 36.14 59.31
C ASN A 757 -53.18 36.20 60.30
N PHE A 758 -53.20 35.33 61.31
CA PHE A 758 -54.18 35.36 62.39
C PHE A 758 -54.10 36.67 63.17
N LYS A 759 -52.90 37.11 63.59
CA LYS A 759 -52.69 38.40 64.28
C LYS A 759 -53.25 39.57 63.48
N ASN A 760 -52.97 39.62 62.18
CA ASN A 760 -53.47 40.69 61.30
C ASN A 760 -55.00 40.69 61.21
N ARG A 761 -55.63 39.53 61.09
CA ARG A 761 -57.11 39.43 61.00
C ARG A 761 -57.80 39.76 62.31
N VAL A 762 -57.23 39.36 63.44
CA VAL A 762 -57.73 39.75 64.76
C VAL A 762 -57.64 41.27 64.91
N ARG A 763 -56.51 41.89 64.53
CA ARG A 763 -56.36 43.35 64.51
C ARG A 763 -57.45 44.02 63.67
N ASP A 764 -57.69 43.56 62.44
CA ASP A 764 -58.72 44.12 61.56
C ASP A 764 -60.14 44.01 62.16
N GLN A 765 -60.44 42.89 62.84
CA GLN A 765 -61.72 42.69 63.52
C GLN A 765 -61.86 43.57 64.77
N LEU A 766 -60.80 43.78 65.53
CA LEU A 766 -60.79 44.70 66.67
C LEU A 766 -61.01 46.15 66.21
N MET A 767 -60.43 46.55 65.07
CA MET A 767 -60.70 47.85 64.45
C MET A 767 -62.16 47.96 64.01
N LYS A 768 -62.73 46.94 63.35
CA LYS A 768 -64.15 46.92 62.95
C LYS A 768 -65.11 47.03 64.13
N MET A 769 -64.81 46.36 65.24
CA MET A 769 -65.63 46.38 66.46
C MET A 769 -65.34 47.57 67.38
N ASN A 770 -64.40 48.45 67.02
CA ASN A 770 -63.97 49.62 67.82
C ASN A 770 -63.51 49.27 69.26
N ILE A 771 -62.97 48.08 69.49
CA ILE A 771 -62.46 47.66 70.81
C ILE A 771 -61.07 48.27 71.03
N GLN A 772 -60.86 48.92 72.17
CA GLN A 772 -59.61 49.59 72.53
C GLN A 772 -58.92 48.89 73.70
N ASN A 773 -57.59 49.04 73.80
CA ASN A 773 -56.80 48.62 74.96
C ASN A 773 -57.01 49.58 76.13
N ASN A 774 -58.21 49.55 76.73
CA ASN A 774 -58.63 50.43 77.81
C ASN A 774 -58.83 49.69 79.14
N GLY A 775 -58.46 48.40 79.22
CA GLY A 775 -58.68 47.56 80.40
C GLY A 775 -60.16 47.26 80.71
N GLY A 776 -61.09 47.57 79.80
CA GLY A 776 -62.52 47.34 80.00
C GLY A 776 -62.95 45.86 79.91
N PRO A 777 -64.24 45.55 80.20
CA PRO A 777 -64.75 44.17 80.18
C PRO A 777 -64.56 43.47 78.83
N GLN A 778 -64.75 44.18 77.71
CA GLN A 778 -64.53 43.66 76.37
C GLN A 778 -63.04 43.39 76.08
N HIS A 779 -62.15 44.25 76.57
CA HIS A 779 -60.71 44.03 76.49
C HIS A 779 -60.30 42.77 77.28
N GLY A 780 -60.86 42.57 78.48
CA GLY A 780 -60.66 41.36 79.28
C GLY A 780 -61.12 40.09 78.57
N VAL A 781 -62.29 40.11 77.93
CA VAL A 781 -62.83 38.99 77.13
C VAL A 781 -61.89 38.64 75.97
N VAL A 782 -61.47 39.62 75.18
CA VAL A 782 -60.54 39.42 74.05
C VAL A 782 -59.20 38.87 74.54
N THR A 783 -58.66 39.40 75.63
CA THR A 783 -57.39 38.93 76.22
C THR A 783 -57.50 37.46 76.65
N THR A 784 -58.60 37.07 77.29
CA THR A 784 -58.83 35.67 77.70
C THR A 784 -59.00 34.72 76.51
N GLU A 785 -59.56 35.17 75.39
CA GLU A 785 -59.65 34.37 74.15
C GLU A 785 -58.30 34.21 73.45
N ILE A 786 -57.47 35.25 73.45
CA ILE A 786 -56.11 35.20 72.91
C ILE A 786 -55.23 34.30 73.77
N MET A 787 -55.37 34.35 75.10
CA MET A 787 -54.66 33.43 76.00
C MET A 787 -55.01 31.97 75.70
N PHE A 788 -56.29 31.67 75.47
CA PHE A 788 -56.72 30.32 75.05
C PHE A 788 -56.11 29.89 73.70
N TYR A 789 -56.02 30.81 72.74
CA TYR A 789 -55.32 30.55 71.47
C TYR A 789 -53.82 30.30 71.67
N LEU A 790 -53.15 31.14 72.47
CA LEU A 790 -51.72 31.00 72.76
C LEU A 790 -51.43 29.70 73.53
N GLU A 791 -52.30 29.31 74.45
CA GLU A 791 -52.21 28.02 75.15
C GLU A 791 -52.34 26.85 74.16
N THR A 792 -53.29 26.92 73.22
CA THR A 792 -53.39 25.94 72.13
C THR A 792 -52.06 25.88 71.34
N MET A 793 -51.49 27.03 70.96
CA MET A 793 -50.21 27.07 70.24
C MET A 793 -49.02 26.53 71.07
N LYS A 794 -49.01 26.75 72.39
CA LYS A 794 -48.04 26.17 73.33
C LYS A 794 -48.16 24.65 73.41
N THR A 795 -49.38 24.11 73.46
CA THR A 795 -49.60 22.65 73.50
C THR A 795 -49.12 21.95 72.23
N LEU A 796 -49.24 22.59 71.07
CA LEU A 796 -48.80 22.03 69.80
C LEU A 796 -47.27 22.07 69.61
N ARG A 797 -46.52 22.86 70.41
CA ARG A 797 -45.05 23.04 70.35
C ARG A 797 -44.51 23.41 68.95
N VAL A 798 -45.27 24.21 68.21
CA VAL A 798 -44.94 24.52 66.82
C VAL A 798 -44.23 25.85 66.64
N LEU A 799 -44.43 26.82 67.54
CA LEU A 799 -43.82 28.15 67.43
C LEU A 799 -42.58 28.28 68.33
N PRO A 800 -41.58 29.09 67.94
CA PRO A 800 -40.47 29.46 68.82
C PRO A 800 -40.98 30.19 70.07
N GLU A 801 -40.33 29.99 71.22
CA GLU A 801 -40.74 30.58 72.51
C GLU A 801 -40.91 32.11 72.48
N LYS A 802 -40.21 32.79 71.56
CA LYS A 802 -40.30 34.25 71.32
C LYS A 802 -41.68 34.74 70.85
N HIS A 803 -42.47 33.90 70.20
CA HIS A 803 -43.84 34.25 69.73
C HIS A 803 -44.94 33.78 70.70
N LEU A 804 -44.56 33.14 71.81
CA LEU A 804 -45.46 32.54 72.80
C LEU A 804 -45.49 33.32 74.13
N SER A 805 -44.73 34.41 74.24
CA SER A 805 -44.79 35.33 75.39
C SER A 805 -46.05 36.18 75.34
N ASP A 806 -46.58 36.57 76.51
CA ASP A 806 -47.80 37.36 76.61
C ASP A 806 -47.68 38.73 75.91
N SER A 807 -46.45 39.24 75.75
CA SER A 807 -46.12 40.46 74.98
C SER A 807 -46.11 40.29 73.46
N ALA A 808 -46.08 39.06 72.93
CA ALA A 808 -45.97 38.81 71.49
C ALA A 808 -47.26 39.13 70.70
N MET A 809 -48.37 39.28 71.45
CA MET A 809 -49.67 39.66 70.93
C MET A 809 -49.99 41.14 71.09
N ASP A 810 -49.11 41.96 71.71
CA ASP A 810 -49.35 43.40 71.88
C ASP A 810 -49.50 44.14 70.54
N ASP A 811 -48.86 43.62 69.49
CA ASP A 811 -48.96 44.13 68.11
C ASP A 811 -50.39 44.20 67.58
N ILE A 812 -51.33 43.40 68.10
CA ILE A 812 -52.72 43.37 67.60
C ILE A 812 -53.51 44.62 68.02
N TRP A 813 -53.03 45.35 69.03
CA TRP A 813 -53.67 46.56 69.55
C TRP A 813 -53.13 47.84 68.89
N ILE A 814 -52.01 47.72 68.17
CA ILE A 814 -51.43 48.81 67.38
C ILE A 814 -52.34 49.04 66.17
N ARG A 815 -52.90 50.25 66.08
CA ARG A 815 -53.78 50.68 64.99
C ARG A 815 -53.01 51.04 63.73
#